data_AF-A0A960HKQ8-F1
#
_entry.id   AF-A0A960HKQ8-F1
#
_cell.length_a   1.000
_cell.length_b   1.000
_cell.length_c   1.000
_cell.angle_alpha   90.00
_cell.angle_beta   90.00
_cell.angle_gamma   90.00
#
_symmetry.space_group_name_H-M   'P 1'
#
loop_
_entity.id
_entity.type
_entity.pdbx_description
1 polymer ?
#
loop_
_entity_poly.entity_id
_entity_poly.type
_entity_poly.pdbx_seq_one_letter_code
_entity_poly.pdbx_strand_id
1 'polypeptide(L)'
;MSPDVDAPPPARRRRLPLEALAVATAAWAWGAVLLRVWDMPMRLPFDTRSDATLISMMVKNIDENGWYLHQPRLGAPFGQQFYDFPHGGESFQLGAIKVVAMATGDWGLAINLYFLLGFGVLAAVTFLVLRHLRFSFVPAAVAALIYTFLPYHFTHGEMHLWRSTYASAPLAALLLVWATQWRERFLVEPGRGGRLPFRGNLRWPRVAGAVAVAVVIAGTETMTTGFAMTLLASGALVGAIRWREPQRLLVAGALIAVMGATFAVLSAPTLNYYRAYGTNEAAARRLVTESELYGLKLTRLVTPQGGHRNGLLSDIGAKAQEDSFVRSEGGQALGILGTAGFLGALWGAFAGRWRRERPDVRPSWDRSALREQATTFTLLSLLFGTIAGFSVLLAMVGFAQIRVWNRIVLIIAFFAMVVVLGWAERLEARIRARRASPRPVLAALAVAVLAFGLWDGIPPQRRPYDEIEAQHASDRAFVAQIEEQMPDGAAIFQLPVVEFPESEPVGRMVDYDHLRGFLADDGTLRWSYGSIKGRPDAEWQVTLRDQVGPIGALPALLGLGFEGLWIDTYGYTDGGLGDGGEIDDIVAAVGVEPLVSPDGRFLFLDLRDFRRRTGLSDDELRQAAVDRLGVTPPEGAP
;
A
#
# COMPACT_ATOMS: atom_id res chain seq x y z
N MET A 1 46.78 22.54 6.18
CA MET A 1 46.40 21.77 7.38
C MET A 1 44.89 21.56 7.35
N SER A 2 44.45 20.46 6.76
CA SER A 2 43.04 20.04 6.87
C SER A 2 42.82 19.59 8.30
N PRO A 3 41.79 20.06 9.03
CA PRO A 3 41.41 19.38 10.24
C PRO A 3 40.91 18.00 9.81
N ASP A 4 41.67 16.96 10.16
CA ASP A 4 41.14 15.60 10.22
C ASP A 4 39.93 15.67 11.15
N VAL A 5 38.73 15.75 10.56
CA VAL A 5 37.49 15.53 11.29
C VAL A 5 37.47 14.04 11.55
N ASP A 6 37.83 13.63 12.77
CA ASP A 6 37.79 12.24 13.23
C ASP A 6 36.52 11.55 12.72
N ALA A 7 36.70 10.56 11.84
CA ALA A 7 35.57 9.87 11.25
C ALA A 7 34.75 9.22 12.37
N PRO A 8 33.43 9.45 12.46
CA PRO A 8 32.62 8.83 13.51
C PRO A 8 32.79 7.31 13.42
N PRO A 9 33.07 6.62 14.55
CA PRO A 9 33.43 5.21 14.52
C PRO A 9 32.27 4.39 13.93
N PRO A 10 32.55 3.41 13.04
CA PRO A 10 31.50 2.56 12.52
C PRO A 10 30.87 1.75 13.65
N ALA A 11 29.57 1.46 13.51
CA ALA A 11 28.89 0.56 14.43
C ALA A 11 29.60 -0.81 14.45
N ARG A 12 29.78 -1.38 15.65
CA ARG A 12 30.38 -2.72 15.78
C ARG A 12 29.43 -3.73 15.14
N ARG A 13 29.86 -4.41 14.07
CA ARG A 13 29.04 -5.36 13.31
C ARG A 13 28.32 -6.40 14.18
N ARG A 14 28.97 -6.87 15.26
CA ARG A 14 28.40 -7.84 16.21
C ARG A 14 27.25 -7.28 17.06
N ARG A 15 27.15 -5.96 17.23
CA ARG A 15 26.10 -5.31 18.04
C ARG A 15 24.89 -4.90 17.20
N LEU A 16 25.06 -4.69 15.89
CA LEU A 16 24.00 -4.22 15.01
C LEU A 16 22.72 -5.08 15.04
N PRO A 17 22.77 -6.43 15.04
CA PRO A 17 21.55 -7.24 15.12
C PRO A 17 20.79 -7.02 16.44
N LEU A 18 21.50 -6.97 17.57
CA LEU A 18 20.91 -6.72 18.89
C LEU A 18 20.36 -5.29 19.01
N GLU A 19 21.09 -4.31 18.47
CA GLU A 19 20.63 -2.91 18.42
C GLU A 19 19.34 -2.79 17.59
N ALA A 20 19.27 -3.42 16.42
CA ALA A 20 18.08 -3.42 15.58
C ALA A 20 16.90 -4.17 16.22
N LEU A 21 17.16 -5.32 16.84
CA LEU A 21 16.14 -6.09 17.57
C LEU A 21 15.55 -5.28 18.74
N ALA A 22 16.38 -4.54 19.48
CA ALA A 22 15.90 -3.69 20.56
C ALA A 22 14.95 -2.59 20.04
N VAL A 23 15.27 -1.96 18.91
CA VAL A 23 14.42 -0.95 18.29
C VAL A 23 13.13 -1.55 17.72
N ALA A 24 13.21 -2.72 17.08
CA ALA A 24 12.04 -3.46 16.62
C ALA A 24 11.10 -3.85 17.78
N THR A 25 11.68 -4.34 18.88
CA THR A 25 10.92 -4.70 20.09
C THR A 25 10.22 -3.50 20.70
N ALA A 26 10.88 -2.34 20.74
CA ALA A 26 10.25 -1.10 21.20
C ALA A 26 9.09 -0.68 20.28
N ALA A 27 9.23 -0.83 18.96
CA ALA A 27 8.16 -0.55 18.01
C ALA A 27 6.97 -1.51 18.19
N TRP A 28 7.21 -2.81 18.33
CA TRP A 28 6.15 -3.79 18.59
C TRP A 28 5.46 -3.56 19.93
N ALA A 29 6.21 -3.32 21.01
CA ALA A 29 5.63 -3.05 22.32
C ALA A 29 4.75 -1.79 22.29
N TRP A 30 5.22 -0.72 21.65
CA TRP A 30 4.43 0.49 21.52
C TRP A 30 3.22 0.32 20.60
N GLY A 31 3.37 -0.37 19.46
CA GLY A 31 2.28 -0.69 18.55
C GLY A 31 1.20 -1.55 19.22
N ALA A 32 1.61 -2.55 20.02
CA ALA A 32 0.70 -3.41 20.75
C ALA A 32 -0.12 -2.66 21.81
N VAL A 33 0.53 -1.72 22.52
CA VAL A 33 -0.16 -0.84 23.48
C VAL A 33 -1.09 0.13 22.76
N LEU A 34 -0.64 0.71 21.66
CA LEU A 34 -1.40 1.69 20.89
C LEU A 34 -2.68 1.09 20.32
N LEU A 35 -2.58 -0.11 19.74
CA LEU A 35 -3.69 -0.84 19.15
C LEU A 35 -4.45 -1.67 20.20
N ARG A 36 -4.05 -1.63 21.48
CA ARG A 36 -4.65 -2.45 22.54
C ARG A 36 -4.88 -3.90 22.07
N VAL A 37 -3.82 -4.55 21.60
CA VAL A 37 -3.90 -5.86 20.92
C VAL A 37 -4.59 -6.94 21.78
N TRP A 38 -4.62 -6.79 23.10
CA TRP A 38 -5.35 -7.67 24.01
C TRP A 38 -6.89 -7.54 23.91
N ASP A 39 -7.41 -6.46 23.35
CA ASP A 39 -8.83 -6.23 23.08
C ASP A 39 -9.18 -6.40 21.58
N MET A 40 -8.18 -6.63 20.73
CA MET A 40 -8.33 -6.67 19.28
C MET A 40 -8.80 -8.05 18.80
N PRO A 41 -9.75 -8.13 17.84
CA PRO A 41 -10.17 -9.41 17.28
C PRO A 41 -9.07 -9.98 16.36
N MET A 42 -8.22 -10.84 16.92
CA MET A 42 -7.00 -11.28 16.23
C MET A 42 -7.24 -12.09 14.96
N ARG A 43 -8.42 -12.72 14.77
CA ARG A 43 -8.76 -13.52 13.59
C ARG A 43 -9.63 -12.79 12.57
N LEU A 44 -9.85 -11.50 12.77
CA LEU A 44 -10.64 -10.67 11.85
C LEU A 44 -9.84 -9.40 11.55
N PRO A 45 -9.78 -8.96 10.29
CA PRO A 45 -9.24 -7.64 9.98
C PRO A 45 -9.96 -6.57 10.79
N PHE A 46 -9.23 -5.60 11.32
CA PHE A 46 -9.83 -4.50 12.07
C PHE A 46 -10.16 -3.29 11.18
N ASP A 47 -9.80 -3.31 9.90
CA ASP A 47 -10.37 -2.44 8.87
C ASP A 47 -11.19 -3.28 7.88
N THR A 48 -12.47 -2.96 7.76
CA THR A 48 -13.44 -3.70 6.92
C THR A 48 -13.94 -2.89 5.73
N ARG A 49 -13.27 -1.78 5.41
CA ARG A 49 -13.73 -0.80 4.41
C ARG A 49 -12.98 -0.95 3.10
N SER A 50 -13.70 -0.93 1.98
CA SER A 50 -13.14 -0.71 0.64
C SER A 50 -11.92 -1.61 0.39
N ASP A 51 -10.75 -1.05 0.05
CA ASP A 51 -9.54 -1.82 -0.26
C ASP A 51 -9.12 -2.81 0.84
N ALA A 52 -9.49 -2.60 2.11
CA ALA A 52 -9.21 -3.57 3.16
C ALA A 52 -9.93 -4.92 2.91
N THR A 53 -11.15 -4.86 2.36
CA THR A 53 -11.93 -6.04 1.97
C THR A 53 -11.33 -6.71 0.73
N LEU A 54 -10.82 -5.94 -0.23
CA LEU A 54 -10.06 -6.47 -1.37
C LEU A 54 -8.80 -7.21 -0.90
N ILE A 55 -8.01 -6.59 -0.01
CA ILE A 55 -6.81 -7.21 0.57
C ILE A 55 -7.20 -8.49 1.34
N SER A 56 -8.30 -8.47 2.08
CA SER A 56 -8.81 -9.64 2.79
C SER A 56 -9.09 -10.81 1.85
N MET A 57 -9.76 -10.54 0.72
CA MET A 57 -9.99 -11.54 -0.32
C MET A 57 -8.67 -12.05 -0.91
N MET A 58 -7.70 -11.17 -1.19
CA MET A 58 -6.39 -11.61 -1.71
C MET A 58 -5.66 -12.54 -0.73
N VAL A 59 -5.72 -12.26 0.57
CA VAL A 59 -5.08 -13.13 1.59
C VAL A 59 -5.85 -14.43 1.77
N LYS A 60 -7.19 -14.41 1.75
CA LYS A 60 -8.00 -15.64 1.76
C LYS A 60 -7.73 -16.50 0.52
N ASN A 61 -7.55 -15.90 -0.66
CA ASN A 61 -7.12 -16.62 -1.86
C ASN A 61 -5.72 -17.25 -1.70
N ILE A 62 -4.78 -16.57 -1.05
CA ILE A 62 -3.46 -17.13 -0.75
C ILE A 62 -3.56 -18.32 0.21
N ASP A 63 -4.43 -18.23 1.21
CA ASP A 63 -4.67 -19.27 2.20
C ASP A 63 -5.31 -20.52 1.56
N GLU A 64 -6.35 -20.33 0.75
CA GLU A 64 -7.11 -21.42 0.11
C GLU A 64 -6.42 -22.02 -1.13
N ASN A 65 -5.85 -21.18 -2.00
CA ASN A 65 -5.33 -21.58 -3.32
C ASN A 65 -3.80 -21.45 -3.45
N GLY A 66 -3.12 -21.04 -2.38
CA GLY A 66 -1.67 -20.87 -2.35
C GLY A 66 -1.14 -19.60 -3.04
N TRP A 67 -1.96 -18.87 -3.80
CA TRP A 67 -1.59 -17.57 -4.38
C TRP A 67 -2.83 -16.72 -4.68
N TYR A 68 -2.65 -15.40 -4.81
CA TYR A 68 -3.77 -14.45 -4.92
C TYR A 68 -4.45 -14.39 -6.29
N LEU A 69 -3.85 -14.96 -7.33
CA LEU A 69 -4.22 -14.70 -8.74
C LEU A 69 -5.48 -15.44 -9.22
N HIS A 70 -5.91 -16.49 -8.52
CA HIS A 70 -7.04 -17.32 -8.94
C HIS A 70 -7.88 -17.74 -7.73
N GLN A 71 -9.21 -17.72 -7.91
CA GLN A 71 -10.17 -18.20 -6.93
C GLN A 71 -11.40 -18.77 -7.66
N PRO A 72 -11.59 -20.10 -7.69
CA PRO A 72 -12.72 -20.73 -8.38
C PRO A 72 -14.08 -20.43 -7.72
N ARG A 73 -14.11 -20.02 -6.44
CA ARG A 73 -15.36 -19.72 -5.71
C ARG A 73 -15.83 -18.27 -5.84
N LEU A 74 -15.07 -17.41 -6.48
CA LEU A 74 -15.45 -16.04 -6.84
C LEU A 74 -15.65 -15.93 -8.35
N GLY A 75 -16.36 -14.92 -8.83
CA GLY A 75 -16.62 -14.75 -10.26
C GLY A 75 -17.41 -15.91 -10.87
N ALA A 76 -18.29 -16.54 -10.09
CA ALA A 76 -19.16 -17.61 -10.59
C ALA A 76 -19.98 -17.11 -11.79
N PRO A 77 -20.20 -17.95 -12.82
CA PRO A 77 -19.90 -19.38 -12.85
C PRO A 77 -18.50 -19.74 -13.39
N PHE A 78 -17.67 -18.77 -13.79
CA PHE A 78 -16.41 -19.01 -14.51
C PHE A 78 -15.17 -19.08 -13.61
N GLY A 79 -15.23 -18.52 -12.40
CA GLY A 79 -14.09 -18.41 -11.50
C GLY A 79 -13.32 -17.10 -11.71
N GLN A 80 -12.75 -16.56 -10.63
CA GLN A 80 -12.01 -15.31 -10.68
C GLN A 80 -10.60 -15.50 -11.27
N GLN A 81 -10.23 -14.59 -12.16
CA GLN A 81 -8.88 -14.44 -12.72
C GLN A 81 -8.36 -13.02 -12.42
N PHE A 82 -7.42 -12.88 -11.49
CA PHE A 82 -6.98 -11.57 -10.98
C PHE A 82 -5.75 -10.99 -11.72
N TYR A 83 -5.41 -11.53 -12.88
CA TYR A 83 -4.20 -11.15 -13.63
C TYR A 83 -4.21 -9.72 -14.18
N ASP A 84 -5.39 -9.17 -14.47
CA ASP A 84 -5.59 -7.80 -14.97
C ASP A 84 -5.47 -6.72 -13.89
N PHE A 85 -5.33 -7.11 -12.62
CA PHE A 85 -5.11 -6.21 -11.49
C PHE A 85 -3.75 -6.49 -10.85
N PRO A 86 -2.64 -6.08 -11.51
CA PRO A 86 -1.31 -6.54 -11.17
C PRO A 86 -0.80 -5.99 -9.83
N HIS A 87 -0.32 -6.90 -8.98
CA HIS A 87 0.45 -6.61 -7.76
C HIS A 87 1.91 -7.10 -7.86
N GLY A 88 2.46 -7.12 -9.08
CA GLY A 88 3.81 -7.63 -9.34
C GLY A 88 4.88 -6.92 -8.52
N GLY A 89 4.79 -5.60 -8.35
CA GLY A 89 5.72 -4.82 -7.54
C GLY A 89 5.61 -5.06 -6.03
N GLU A 90 4.56 -5.73 -5.56
CA GLU A 90 4.36 -6.11 -4.16
C GLU A 90 4.65 -7.60 -3.90
N SER A 91 5.22 -8.33 -4.87
CA SER A 91 5.42 -9.79 -4.80
C SER A 91 6.17 -10.28 -3.56
N PHE A 92 7.14 -9.51 -3.03
CA PHE A 92 7.85 -9.89 -1.80
C PHE A 92 6.97 -9.73 -0.56
N GLN A 93 6.07 -8.75 -0.54
CA GLN A 93 5.09 -8.60 0.53
C GLN A 93 4.03 -9.71 0.47
N LEU A 94 3.57 -10.04 -0.75
CA LEU A 94 2.67 -11.17 -0.99
C LEU A 94 3.32 -12.54 -0.64
N GLY A 95 4.61 -12.68 -0.89
CA GLY A 95 5.38 -13.84 -0.43
C GLY A 95 5.50 -13.90 1.10
N ALA A 96 5.70 -12.76 1.76
CA ALA A 96 5.78 -12.68 3.21
C ALA A 96 4.43 -13.02 3.86
N ILE A 97 3.32 -12.43 3.43
CA ILE A 97 1.98 -12.76 3.96
C ILE A 97 1.62 -14.23 3.71
N LYS A 98 2.02 -14.81 2.56
CA LYS A 98 1.82 -16.24 2.29
C LYS A 98 2.49 -17.12 3.34
N VAL A 99 3.72 -16.79 3.75
CA VAL A 99 4.40 -17.52 4.83
C VAL A 99 3.63 -17.38 6.15
N VAL A 100 3.09 -16.19 6.45
CA VAL A 100 2.28 -15.99 7.66
C VAL A 100 0.96 -16.77 7.59
N ALA A 101 0.25 -16.72 6.46
CA ALA A 101 -0.98 -17.48 6.23
C ALA A 101 -0.75 -18.98 6.39
N MET A 102 0.28 -19.53 5.73
CA MET A 102 0.67 -20.94 5.88
C MET A 102 1.01 -21.33 7.32
N ALA A 103 1.62 -20.43 8.09
CA ALA A 103 1.99 -20.68 9.48
C ALA A 103 0.79 -20.62 10.44
N THR A 104 -0.26 -19.90 10.07
CA THR A 104 -1.43 -19.63 10.93
C THR A 104 -2.66 -20.45 10.56
N GLY A 105 -2.82 -20.82 9.28
CA GLY A 105 -4.01 -21.46 8.73
C GLY A 105 -5.26 -20.59 8.87
N ASP A 106 -5.10 -19.26 8.92
CA ASP A 106 -6.19 -18.31 9.13
C ASP A 106 -5.83 -16.97 8.48
N TRP A 107 -6.56 -16.62 7.42
CA TRP A 107 -6.31 -15.42 6.63
C TRP A 107 -6.45 -14.11 7.45
N GLY A 108 -7.39 -14.05 8.40
CA GLY A 108 -7.60 -12.86 9.23
C GLY A 108 -6.47 -12.68 10.25
N LEU A 109 -6.04 -13.76 10.89
CA LEU A 109 -4.87 -13.78 11.75
C LEU A 109 -3.60 -13.41 10.98
N ALA A 110 -3.47 -13.88 9.74
CA ALA A 110 -2.33 -13.55 8.91
C ALA A 110 -2.22 -12.05 8.63
N ILE A 111 -3.33 -11.39 8.30
CA ILE A 111 -3.38 -9.92 8.07
C ILE A 111 -2.93 -9.16 9.31
N ASN A 112 -3.55 -9.46 10.46
CA ASN A 112 -3.26 -8.79 11.72
C ASN A 112 -1.80 -8.98 12.15
N LEU A 113 -1.29 -10.22 12.07
CA LEU A 113 0.11 -10.51 12.40
C LEU A 113 1.06 -9.82 11.44
N TYR A 114 0.79 -9.82 10.13
CA TYR A 114 1.62 -9.13 9.16
C TYR A 114 1.67 -7.62 9.44
N PHE A 115 0.53 -6.99 9.71
CA PHE A 115 0.46 -5.58 10.07
C PHE A 115 1.28 -5.27 11.33
N LEU A 116 1.13 -6.07 12.38
CA LEU A 116 1.88 -5.93 13.63
C LEU A 116 3.39 -6.15 13.44
N LEU A 117 3.79 -7.18 12.67
CA LEU A 117 5.18 -7.45 12.32
C LEU A 117 5.82 -6.28 11.56
N GLY A 118 5.03 -5.62 10.70
CA GLY A 118 5.41 -4.45 9.92
C GLY A 118 6.04 -3.32 10.73
N PHE A 119 5.53 -3.02 11.94
CA PHE A 119 6.09 -2.00 12.82
C PHE A 119 7.56 -2.24 13.15
N GLY A 120 7.90 -3.45 13.59
CA GLY A 120 9.26 -3.81 13.96
C GLY A 120 10.18 -3.93 12.75
N VAL A 121 9.70 -4.47 11.63
CA VAL A 121 10.47 -4.55 10.38
C VAL A 121 10.84 -3.15 9.88
N LEU A 122 9.87 -2.24 9.80
CA LEU A 122 10.11 -0.86 9.39
C LEU A 122 11.07 -0.13 10.33
N ALA A 123 10.89 -0.28 11.65
CA ALA A 123 11.75 0.34 12.64
C ALA A 123 13.19 -0.18 12.55
N ALA A 124 13.37 -1.50 12.40
CA ALA A 124 14.68 -2.12 12.22
C ALA A 124 15.37 -1.67 10.93
N VAL A 125 14.66 -1.68 9.79
CA VAL A 125 15.22 -1.25 8.50
C VAL A 125 15.63 0.22 8.56
N THR A 126 14.75 1.11 9.03
CA THR A 126 15.05 2.54 9.17
C THR A 126 16.25 2.75 10.08
N PHE A 127 16.29 2.07 11.23
CA PHE A 127 17.41 2.13 12.16
C PHE A 127 18.71 1.66 11.51
N LEU A 128 18.72 0.51 10.84
CA LEU A 128 19.91 -0.03 10.17
C LEU A 128 20.43 0.91 9.08
N VAL A 129 19.54 1.55 8.32
CA VAL A 129 19.91 2.59 7.35
C VAL A 129 20.60 3.76 8.06
N LEU A 130 20.02 4.30 9.13
CA LEU A 130 20.60 5.41 9.90
C LEU A 130 21.95 5.05 10.54
N ARG A 131 22.11 3.80 11.03
CA ARG A 131 23.39 3.29 11.54
C ARG A 131 24.41 3.10 10.43
N HIS A 132 24.00 2.72 9.23
CA HIS A 132 24.86 2.69 8.05
C HIS A 132 25.36 4.09 7.68
N LEU A 133 24.52 5.12 7.84
CA LEU A 133 24.90 6.55 7.71
C LEU A 133 25.69 7.09 8.93
N ARG A 134 26.04 6.22 9.88
CA ARG A 134 26.83 6.48 11.09
C ARG A 134 26.20 7.49 12.06
N PHE A 135 24.88 7.58 12.15
CA PHE A 135 24.24 8.22 13.29
C PHE A 135 24.38 7.34 14.53
N SER A 136 24.58 7.92 15.71
CA SER A 136 24.75 7.17 16.98
C SER A 136 23.47 6.41 17.35
N PHE A 137 23.59 5.39 18.22
CA PHE A 137 22.49 4.46 18.55
C PHE A 137 21.21 5.18 19.00
N VAL A 138 21.30 6.03 20.03
CA VAL A 138 20.09 6.63 20.65
C VAL A 138 19.34 7.56 19.69
N PRO A 139 19.98 8.57 19.04
CA PRO A 139 19.29 9.40 18.05
C PRO A 139 18.73 8.59 16.89
N ALA A 140 19.48 7.61 16.36
CA ALA A 140 19.00 6.75 15.28
C ALA A 140 17.77 5.92 15.69
N ALA A 141 17.74 5.40 16.92
CA ALA A 141 16.61 4.67 17.46
C ALA A 141 15.36 5.56 17.61
N VAL A 142 15.53 6.77 18.17
CA VAL A 142 14.42 7.75 18.31
C VAL A 142 13.88 8.14 16.94
N ALA A 143 14.76 8.47 15.99
CA ALA A 143 14.37 8.82 14.63
C ALA A 143 13.65 7.67 13.90
N ALA A 144 14.14 6.43 14.04
CA ALA A 144 13.53 5.26 13.44
C ALA A 144 12.12 5.02 14.00
N LEU A 145 11.94 5.13 15.31
CA LEU A 145 10.62 4.99 15.93
C LEU A 145 9.67 6.11 15.48
N ILE A 146 10.09 7.38 15.51
CA ILE A 146 9.23 8.49 15.02
C ILE A 146 8.86 8.28 13.54
N TYR A 147 9.80 7.81 12.72
CA TYR A 147 9.53 7.50 11.31
C TYR A 147 8.52 6.35 11.17
N THR A 148 8.64 5.28 11.94
CA THR A 148 7.70 4.15 11.95
C THR A 148 6.27 4.56 12.29
N PHE A 149 6.12 5.51 13.22
CA PHE A 149 4.84 5.98 13.75
C PHE A 149 4.34 7.26 13.07
N LEU A 150 4.79 7.55 11.84
CA LEU A 150 4.25 8.67 11.06
C LEU A 150 2.74 8.53 10.84
N PRO A 151 2.00 9.64 10.71
CA PRO A 151 0.56 9.61 10.41
C PRO A 151 0.20 8.79 9.17
N TYR A 152 1.14 8.67 8.23
CA TYR A 152 1.04 7.82 7.05
C TYR A 152 0.64 6.39 7.39
N HIS A 153 1.33 5.77 8.37
CA HIS A 153 1.12 4.36 8.75
C HIS A 153 -0.34 4.10 9.13
N PHE A 154 -0.91 4.96 9.98
CA PHE A 154 -2.25 4.81 10.53
C PHE A 154 -3.36 5.26 9.59
N THR A 155 -3.08 6.24 8.75
CA THR A 155 -4.09 6.71 7.79
C THR A 155 -4.39 5.65 6.75
N HIS A 156 -3.35 4.89 6.37
CA HIS A 156 -3.39 3.82 5.38
C HIS A 156 -3.79 2.47 6.00
N GLY A 157 -3.22 2.09 7.15
CA GLY A 157 -3.61 0.91 7.91
C GLY A 157 -3.67 -0.38 7.09
N GLU A 158 -4.61 -1.26 7.44
CA GLU A 158 -4.86 -2.52 6.72
C GLU A 158 -5.46 -2.30 5.33
N MET A 159 -6.20 -1.20 5.13
CA MET A 159 -6.72 -0.80 3.81
C MET A 159 -5.61 -0.70 2.76
N HIS A 160 -4.38 -0.38 3.17
CA HIS A 160 -3.21 -0.44 2.29
C HIS A 160 -2.09 -1.24 2.92
N LEU A 161 -2.39 -2.48 3.33
CA LEU A 161 -1.51 -3.37 4.10
C LEU A 161 -0.04 -3.36 3.63
N TRP A 162 0.21 -3.58 2.33
CA TRP A 162 1.57 -3.60 1.75
C TRP A 162 2.31 -2.27 1.83
N ARG A 163 1.58 -1.14 1.87
CA ARG A 163 2.13 0.22 1.92
C ARG A 163 2.29 0.73 3.34
N SER A 164 1.52 0.22 4.29
CA SER A 164 1.60 0.63 5.71
C SER A 164 2.95 0.35 6.36
N THR A 165 3.68 -0.67 5.90
CA THR A 165 5.04 -0.97 6.39
C THR A 165 6.11 -0.11 5.74
N TYR A 166 5.93 0.39 4.50
CA TYR A 166 6.85 1.27 3.75
C TYR A 166 8.38 1.12 3.95
N ALA A 167 8.87 -0.08 4.26
CA ALA A 167 10.30 -0.33 4.56
C ALA A 167 11.21 -0.14 3.34
N SER A 168 10.64 -0.14 2.13
CA SER A 168 11.32 0.21 0.88
C SER A 168 11.73 1.68 0.80
N ALA A 169 11.06 2.61 1.51
CA ALA A 169 11.34 4.04 1.42
C ALA A 169 12.70 4.45 2.05
N PRO A 170 13.07 4.02 3.27
CA PRO A 170 14.43 4.21 3.81
C PRO A 170 15.52 3.58 2.93
N LEU A 171 15.23 2.42 2.33
CA LEU A 171 16.15 1.74 1.42
C LEU A 171 16.32 2.52 0.11
N ALA A 172 15.24 3.08 -0.44
CA ALA A 172 15.28 3.97 -1.59
C ALA A 172 16.12 5.22 -1.29
N ALA A 173 15.90 5.87 -0.14
CA ALA A 173 16.72 7.00 0.29
C ALA A 173 18.21 6.62 0.41
N LEU A 174 18.53 5.45 0.95
CA LEU A 174 19.90 4.93 1.01
C LEU A 174 20.50 4.73 -0.38
N LEU A 175 19.73 4.17 -1.33
CA LEU A 175 20.17 3.95 -2.70
C LEU A 175 20.46 5.27 -3.42
N LEU A 176 19.63 6.31 -3.18
CA LEU A 176 19.84 7.68 -3.68
C LEU A 176 21.14 8.29 -3.12
N VAL A 177 21.41 8.11 -1.82
CA VAL A 177 22.69 8.51 -1.20
C VAL A 177 23.86 7.80 -1.86
N TRP A 178 23.79 6.47 -2.05
CA TRP A 178 24.85 5.69 -2.70
C TRP A 178 25.08 6.07 -4.17
N ALA A 179 24.02 6.37 -4.93
CA ALA A 179 24.12 6.78 -6.33
C ALA A 179 24.81 8.14 -6.46
N THR A 180 24.50 9.11 -5.60
CA THR A 180 25.20 10.41 -5.60
C THR A 180 26.65 10.30 -5.14
N GLN A 181 26.96 9.27 -4.33
CA GLN A 181 28.29 8.97 -3.80
C GLN A 181 29.00 7.81 -4.48
N TRP A 182 28.67 7.55 -5.73
CA TRP A 182 29.09 6.35 -6.45
C TRP A 182 30.62 6.13 -6.47
N ARG A 183 31.44 7.18 -6.46
CA ARG A 183 32.91 7.05 -6.44
C ARG A 183 33.41 6.46 -5.12
N GLU A 184 33.09 7.08 -3.99
CA GLU A 184 33.45 6.51 -2.67
C GLU A 184 32.80 5.15 -2.48
N ARG A 185 31.52 5.04 -2.86
CA ARG A 185 30.75 3.84 -2.58
C ARG A 185 31.24 2.67 -3.41
N PHE A 186 31.37 2.80 -4.72
CA PHE A 186 31.59 1.66 -5.62
C PHE A 186 33.01 1.54 -6.14
N LEU A 187 33.89 2.54 -6.01
CA LEU A 187 35.25 2.45 -6.53
C LEU A 187 36.28 2.12 -5.44
N VAL A 188 37.27 1.27 -5.75
CA VAL A 188 38.40 0.98 -4.87
C VAL A 188 39.22 2.25 -4.65
N GLU A 189 39.56 2.97 -5.73
CA GLU A 189 40.24 4.26 -5.72
C GLU A 189 39.31 5.40 -6.21
N PRO A 190 38.68 6.19 -5.31
CA PRO A 190 37.71 7.22 -5.68
C PRO A 190 38.31 8.44 -6.39
N GLY A 191 39.58 8.76 -6.09
CA GLY A 191 40.22 10.05 -6.41
C GLY A 191 41.11 10.09 -7.67
N ARG A 192 41.39 8.96 -8.34
CA ARG A 192 42.26 8.94 -9.52
C ARG A 192 41.46 8.86 -10.82
N GLY A 193 41.70 9.81 -11.73
CA GLY A 193 41.34 9.67 -13.13
C GLY A 193 42.13 8.54 -13.77
N GLY A 194 41.54 7.33 -13.79
CA GLY A 194 41.81 6.23 -14.73
C GLY A 194 43.27 5.78 -14.92
N ARG A 195 43.69 4.74 -14.19
CA ARG A 195 44.74 3.81 -14.65
C ARG A 195 44.34 2.33 -14.61
N LEU A 196 43.26 1.98 -13.92
CA LEU A 196 42.67 0.64 -13.93
C LEU A 196 41.52 0.56 -14.93
N PRO A 197 41.36 -0.53 -15.70
CA PRO A 197 40.14 -0.78 -16.46
C PRO A 197 38.93 -0.74 -15.52
N PHE A 198 37.82 -0.15 -15.96
CA PHE A 198 36.64 0.16 -15.14
C PHE A 198 36.17 -1.01 -14.26
N ARG A 199 36.25 -2.25 -14.76
CA ARG A 199 35.89 -3.48 -14.02
C ARG A 199 36.84 -3.83 -12.85
N GLY A 200 38.13 -3.48 -12.96
CA GLY A 200 39.13 -3.74 -11.92
C GLY A 200 39.13 -2.74 -10.77
N ASN A 201 38.40 -1.63 -10.90
CA ASN A 201 38.27 -0.61 -9.87
C ASN A 201 36.94 -0.70 -9.10
N LEU A 202 36.09 -1.70 -9.35
CA LEU A 202 34.80 -1.84 -8.67
C LEU A 202 34.92 -2.61 -7.35
N ARG A 203 34.26 -2.09 -6.31
CA ARG A 203 34.02 -2.78 -5.04
C ARG A 203 32.80 -3.70 -5.21
N TRP A 204 32.98 -4.84 -5.86
CA TRP A 204 31.91 -5.79 -6.18
C TRP A 204 30.95 -6.12 -5.01
N PRO A 205 31.41 -6.34 -3.76
CA PRO A 205 30.49 -6.56 -2.65
C PRO A 205 29.53 -5.38 -2.38
N ARG A 206 29.98 -4.14 -2.61
CA ARG A 206 29.14 -2.94 -2.44
C ARG A 206 28.21 -2.73 -3.62
N VAL A 207 28.64 -3.10 -4.83
CA VAL A 207 27.78 -3.11 -6.04
C VAL A 207 26.67 -4.15 -5.86
N ALA A 208 27.03 -5.39 -5.49
CA ALA A 208 26.07 -6.46 -5.20
C ALA A 208 25.07 -6.05 -4.11
N GLY A 209 25.53 -5.38 -3.04
CA GLY A 209 24.64 -4.83 -2.02
C GLY A 209 23.67 -3.76 -2.55
N ALA A 210 24.10 -2.89 -3.47
CA ALA A 210 23.22 -1.91 -4.10
C ALA A 210 22.20 -2.56 -5.06
N VAL A 211 22.63 -3.56 -5.82
CA VAL A 211 21.75 -4.38 -6.68
C VAL A 211 20.71 -5.12 -5.83
N ALA A 212 21.11 -5.74 -4.72
CA ALA A 212 20.20 -6.41 -3.81
C ALA A 212 19.17 -5.44 -3.21
N VAL A 213 19.60 -4.24 -2.78
CA VAL A 213 18.67 -3.20 -2.30
C VAL A 213 17.71 -2.76 -3.41
N ALA A 214 18.20 -2.57 -4.63
CA ALA A 214 17.37 -2.22 -5.79
C ALA A 214 16.30 -3.30 -6.11
N VAL A 215 16.69 -4.57 -6.06
CA VAL A 215 15.76 -5.72 -6.21
C VAL A 215 14.72 -5.73 -5.09
N VAL A 216 15.14 -5.52 -3.84
CA VAL A 216 14.22 -5.45 -2.69
C VAL A 216 13.21 -4.32 -2.87
N ILE A 217 13.64 -3.11 -3.25
CA ILE A 217 12.72 -2.00 -3.51
C ILE A 217 11.70 -2.38 -4.60
N ALA A 218 12.20 -2.88 -5.74
CA ALA A 218 11.41 -3.23 -6.91
C ALA A 218 10.38 -4.34 -6.68
N GLY A 219 10.66 -5.28 -5.76
CA GLY A 219 9.73 -6.36 -5.41
C GLY A 219 8.87 -6.11 -4.19
N THR A 220 9.07 -5.00 -3.47
CA THR A 220 8.32 -4.70 -2.24
C THR A 220 7.14 -3.75 -2.49
N GLU A 221 7.32 -2.69 -3.28
CA GLU A 221 6.24 -1.73 -3.52
C GLU A 221 6.42 -0.95 -4.83
N THR A 222 5.37 -0.92 -5.65
CA THR A 222 5.38 -0.36 -7.01
C THR A 222 5.64 1.14 -7.04
N MET A 223 5.00 1.93 -6.16
CA MET A 223 5.10 3.40 -6.21
C MET A 223 6.49 3.88 -5.80
N THR A 224 7.04 3.34 -4.71
CA THR A 224 8.38 3.63 -4.19
C THR A 224 9.44 3.26 -5.22
N THR A 225 9.23 2.18 -5.98
CA THR A 225 10.08 1.80 -7.11
C THR A 225 10.08 2.90 -8.18
N GLY A 226 8.89 3.36 -8.58
CA GLY A 226 8.74 4.49 -9.50
C GLY A 226 9.42 5.76 -9.00
N PHE A 227 9.18 6.15 -7.74
CA PHE A 227 9.78 7.33 -7.13
C PHE A 227 11.31 7.22 -7.09
N ALA A 228 11.84 6.07 -6.69
CA ALA A 228 13.28 5.83 -6.64
C ALA A 228 13.91 5.92 -8.03
N MET A 229 13.30 5.33 -9.06
CA MET A 229 13.79 5.46 -10.45
C MET A 229 13.80 6.91 -10.91
N THR A 230 12.71 7.65 -10.68
CA THR A 230 12.59 9.06 -11.07
C THR A 230 13.59 9.95 -10.33
N LEU A 231 13.77 9.74 -9.03
CA LEU A 231 14.75 10.49 -8.22
C LEU A 231 16.20 10.10 -8.57
N LEU A 232 16.48 8.84 -8.92
CA LEU A 232 17.78 8.41 -9.42
C LEU A 232 18.10 9.10 -10.75
N ALA A 233 17.17 9.09 -11.70
CA ALA A 233 17.34 9.69 -13.02
C ALA A 233 17.55 11.21 -12.93
N SER A 234 16.65 11.90 -12.24
CA SER A 234 16.71 13.36 -12.09
C SER A 234 17.90 13.81 -11.23
N GLY A 235 18.20 13.11 -10.14
CA GLY A 235 19.38 13.37 -9.31
C GLY A 235 20.69 13.17 -10.08
N ALA A 236 20.77 12.13 -10.92
CA ALA A 236 21.93 11.90 -11.78
C ALA A 236 22.05 12.95 -12.88
N LEU A 237 20.94 13.41 -13.47
CA LEU A 237 20.93 14.49 -14.46
C LEU A 237 21.43 15.80 -13.85
N VAL A 238 20.89 16.21 -12.70
CA VAL A 238 21.34 17.40 -11.96
C VAL A 238 22.82 17.28 -11.62
N GLY A 239 23.26 16.10 -11.14
CA GLY A 239 24.66 15.84 -10.84
C GLY A 239 25.57 15.88 -12.06
N ALA A 240 25.14 15.31 -13.19
CA ALA A 240 25.91 15.25 -14.43
C ALA A 240 26.09 16.64 -15.03
N ILE A 241 25.05 17.48 -15.01
CA ILE A 241 25.11 18.88 -15.46
C ILE A 241 26.02 19.69 -14.54
N ARG A 242 25.76 19.66 -13.23
CA ARG A 242 26.50 20.46 -12.24
C ARG A 242 27.99 20.16 -12.22
N TRP A 243 28.35 18.87 -12.33
CA TRP A 243 29.74 18.42 -12.21
C TRP A 243 30.40 18.11 -13.57
N ARG A 244 29.67 18.29 -14.68
CA ARG A 244 30.08 17.94 -16.05
C ARG A 244 30.59 16.49 -16.13
N GLU A 245 29.81 15.56 -15.59
CA GLU A 245 30.20 14.16 -15.39
C GLU A 245 29.06 13.21 -15.80
N PRO A 246 28.95 12.83 -17.09
CA PRO A 246 27.88 11.98 -17.58
C PRO A 246 27.90 10.55 -17.02
N GLN A 247 29.03 10.11 -16.43
CA GLN A 247 29.14 8.78 -15.79
C GLN A 247 28.12 8.57 -14.67
N ARG A 248 27.60 9.64 -14.07
CA ARG A 248 26.50 9.58 -13.08
C ARG A 248 25.23 8.99 -13.70
N LEU A 249 24.97 9.27 -14.97
CA LEU A 249 23.84 8.72 -15.71
C LEU A 249 24.01 7.21 -15.91
N LEU A 250 25.23 6.72 -16.09
CA LEU A 250 25.49 5.27 -16.21
C LEU A 250 25.19 4.54 -14.90
N VAL A 251 25.58 5.12 -13.75
CA VAL A 251 25.30 4.52 -12.44
C VAL A 251 23.80 4.48 -12.16
N ALA A 252 23.10 5.60 -12.37
CA ALA A 252 21.65 5.64 -12.21
C ALA A 252 20.93 4.72 -13.21
N GLY A 253 21.34 4.74 -14.48
CA GLY A 253 20.79 3.88 -15.53
C GLY A 253 20.94 2.40 -15.22
N ALA A 254 22.10 1.98 -14.67
CA ALA A 254 22.30 0.59 -14.24
C ALA A 254 21.37 0.19 -13.09
N LEU A 255 21.19 1.05 -12.08
CA LEU A 255 20.26 0.78 -10.97
C LEU A 255 18.80 0.76 -11.44
N ILE A 256 18.41 1.70 -12.29
CA ILE A 256 17.07 1.75 -12.89
C ILE A 256 16.81 0.51 -13.73
N ALA A 257 17.79 0.05 -14.53
CA ALA A 257 17.67 -1.17 -15.33
C ALA A 257 17.47 -2.41 -14.45
N VAL A 258 18.18 -2.52 -13.32
CA VAL A 258 17.98 -3.61 -12.35
C VAL A 258 16.56 -3.59 -11.78
N MET A 259 16.09 -2.41 -11.35
CA MET A 259 14.74 -2.27 -10.79
C MET A 259 13.65 -2.57 -11.84
N GLY A 260 13.82 -2.10 -13.07
CA GLY A 260 12.89 -2.33 -14.18
C GLY A 260 12.85 -3.78 -14.61
N ALA A 261 14.01 -4.45 -14.70
CA ALA A 261 14.10 -5.88 -14.98
C ALA A 261 13.45 -6.70 -13.87
N THR A 262 13.66 -6.33 -12.60
CA THR A 262 13.02 -7.00 -11.46
C THR A 262 11.50 -6.88 -11.54
N PHE A 263 10.99 -5.66 -11.78
CA PHE A 263 9.55 -5.43 -11.91
C PHE A 263 8.93 -6.20 -13.08
N ALA A 264 9.62 -6.27 -14.23
CA ALA A 264 9.18 -7.04 -15.39
C ALA A 264 9.13 -8.54 -15.10
N VAL A 265 10.12 -9.09 -14.39
CA VAL A 265 10.14 -10.50 -13.98
C VAL A 265 8.99 -10.81 -13.03
N LEU A 266 8.75 -9.95 -12.03
CA LEU A 266 7.67 -10.16 -11.06
C LEU A 266 6.27 -9.97 -11.67
N SER A 267 6.16 -9.14 -12.71
CA SER A 267 4.92 -8.94 -13.48
C SER A 267 4.70 -10.00 -14.57
N ALA A 268 5.57 -11.01 -14.69
CA ALA A 268 5.50 -12.01 -15.75
C ALA A 268 4.14 -12.74 -15.85
N PRO A 269 3.44 -13.11 -14.75
CA PRO A 269 2.11 -13.74 -14.83
C PRO A 269 1.09 -12.85 -15.56
N THR A 270 1.00 -11.56 -15.18
CA THR A 270 0.14 -10.58 -15.84
C THR A 270 0.54 -10.36 -17.30
N LEU A 271 1.83 -10.20 -17.59
CA LEU A 271 2.30 -10.00 -18.96
C LEU A 271 1.99 -11.20 -19.87
N ASN A 272 2.09 -12.43 -19.32
CA ASN A 272 1.70 -13.64 -20.04
C ASN A 272 0.19 -13.71 -20.25
N TYR A 273 -0.61 -13.30 -19.27
CA TYR A 273 -2.06 -13.21 -19.40
C TYR A 273 -2.45 -12.20 -20.50
N TYR A 274 -1.84 -11.02 -20.53
CA TYR A 274 -2.07 -10.02 -21.58
C TYR A 274 -1.65 -10.53 -22.96
N ARG A 275 -0.60 -11.34 -23.04
CA ARG A 275 -0.20 -11.97 -24.31
C ARG A 275 -1.25 -12.97 -24.80
N ALA A 276 -1.88 -13.72 -23.89
CA ALA A 276 -2.85 -14.75 -24.24
C ALA A 276 -4.25 -14.18 -24.54
N TYR A 277 -4.69 -13.18 -23.76
CA TYR A 277 -6.07 -12.68 -23.77
C TYR A 277 -6.19 -11.19 -24.18
N GLY A 278 -5.10 -10.53 -24.53
CA GLY A 278 -5.07 -9.08 -24.81
C GLY A 278 -5.04 -8.21 -23.55
N THR A 279 -4.79 -6.90 -23.73
CA THR A 279 -4.84 -5.92 -22.63
C THR A 279 -6.28 -5.63 -22.23
N ASN A 280 -6.50 -5.29 -20.94
CA ASN A 280 -7.80 -4.93 -20.41
C ASN A 280 -7.87 -3.42 -20.14
N GLU A 281 -8.41 -2.65 -21.08
CA GLU A 281 -8.53 -1.19 -20.98
C GLU A 281 -9.62 -0.73 -20.00
N ALA A 282 -10.46 -1.61 -19.46
CA ALA A 282 -11.48 -1.25 -18.48
C ALA A 282 -10.97 -1.39 -17.04
N ALA A 283 -10.24 -2.47 -16.75
CA ALA A 283 -9.65 -2.72 -15.42
C ALA A 283 -8.30 -2.01 -15.21
N ALA A 284 -7.52 -1.79 -16.28
CA ALA A 284 -6.19 -1.19 -16.18
C ALA A 284 -6.16 0.32 -16.49
N ARG A 285 -7.30 0.97 -16.79
CA ARG A 285 -7.33 2.39 -17.16
C ARG A 285 -6.96 3.27 -15.98
N ARG A 286 -5.89 4.06 -16.15
CA ARG A 286 -5.53 5.16 -15.26
C ARG A 286 -5.49 6.44 -16.05
N LEU A 287 -6.22 7.46 -15.61
CA LEU A 287 -6.19 8.76 -16.25
C LEU A 287 -4.87 9.47 -15.93
N VAL A 288 -4.32 10.20 -16.90
CA VAL A 288 -3.14 11.05 -16.69
C VAL A 288 -3.36 12.03 -15.53
N THR A 289 -4.59 12.54 -15.40
CA THR A 289 -5.02 13.47 -14.34
C THR A 289 -5.06 12.85 -12.95
N GLU A 290 -5.03 11.52 -12.81
CA GLU A 290 -4.92 10.87 -11.48
C GLU A 290 -3.60 11.23 -10.79
N SER A 291 -2.54 11.54 -11.55
CA SER A 291 -1.29 12.06 -10.97
C SER A 291 -1.46 13.41 -10.27
N GLU A 292 -2.48 14.18 -10.65
CA GLU A 292 -2.85 15.42 -9.97
C GLU A 292 -3.79 15.17 -8.79
N LEU A 293 -4.80 14.30 -8.98
CA LEU A 293 -5.76 13.92 -7.93
C LEU A 293 -5.05 13.36 -6.70
N TYR A 294 -4.04 12.52 -6.93
CA TYR A 294 -3.21 11.90 -5.90
C TYR A 294 -1.84 12.57 -5.75
N GLY A 295 -1.72 13.83 -6.17
CA GLY A 295 -0.52 14.65 -6.02
C GLY A 295 -0.28 15.10 -4.58
N LEU A 296 0.98 15.37 -4.24
CA LEU A 296 1.43 15.86 -2.94
C LEU A 296 0.94 17.29 -2.69
N LYS A 297 0.39 17.53 -1.51
CA LYS A 297 0.02 18.86 -1.04
C LYS A 297 1.06 19.40 -0.08
N LEU A 298 1.75 20.48 -0.48
CA LEU A 298 2.72 21.16 0.38
C LEU A 298 2.11 21.60 1.71
N THR A 299 0.86 22.06 1.69
CA THR A 299 0.14 22.45 2.91
C THR A 299 -0.05 21.26 3.85
N ARG A 300 -0.43 20.07 3.34
CA ARG A 300 -0.56 18.85 4.14
C ARG A 300 0.76 18.34 4.73
N LEU A 301 1.91 18.64 4.13
CA LEU A 301 3.21 18.26 4.69
C LEU A 301 3.52 18.99 6.00
N VAL A 302 3.07 20.24 6.12
CA VAL A 302 3.47 21.16 7.19
C VAL A 302 2.37 21.43 8.20
N THR A 303 1.10 21.14 7.86
CA THR A 303 0.00 21.17 8.82
C THR A 303 -0.11 19.83 9.56
N PRO A 304 -0.65 19.82 10.79
CA PRO A 304 -0.93 18.57 11.49
C PRO A 304 -1.90 17.69 10.70
N GLN A 305 -1.87 16.38 10.98
CA GLN A 305 -2.83 15.44 10.41
C GLN A 305 -4.24 15.71 10.98
N GLY A 306 -5.26 15.73 10.13
CA GLY A 306 -6.65 15.74 10.59
C GLY A 306 -6.95 14.48 11.42
N GLY A 307 -7.60 14.64 12.57
CA GLY A 307 -7.71 13.59 13.59
C GLY A 307 -6.47 13.52 14.49
N HIS A 308 -5.83 14.64 14.80
CA HIS A 308 -4.72 14.69 15.76
C HIS A 308 -5.23 14.51 17.20
N ARG A 309 -4.39 13.98 18.13
CA ARG A 309 -4.76 13.78 19.55
C ARG A 309 -5.07 15.06 20.33
N ASN A 310 -4.60 16.19 19.82
CA ASN A 310 -4.92 17.53 20.30
C ASN A 310 -5.97 18.15 19.38
N GLY A 311 -7.11 18.57 19.95
CA GLY A 311 -8.24 19.12 19.19
C GLY A 311 -7.86 20.31 18.29
N LEU A 312 -7.12 21.29 18.81
CA LEU A 312 -6.69 22.45 18.03
C LEU A 312 -5.85 22.06 16.81
N LEU A 313 -4.88 21.15 16.98
CA LEU A 313 -4.06 20.66 15.87
C LEU A 313 -4.90 19.85 14.88
N SER A 314 -5.87 19.07 15.35
CA SER A 314 -6.82 18.34 14.51
C SER A 314 -7.64 19.30 13.65
N ASP A 315 -8.16 20.38 14.24
CA ASP A 315 -8.98 21.38 13.57
C ASP A 315 -8.16 22.14 12.51
N ILE A 316 -6.91 22.49 12.79
CA ILE A 316 -6.00 23.10 11.80
C ILE A 316 -5.78 22.15 10.62
N GLY A 317 -5.54 20.86 10.89
CA GLY A 317 -5.35 19.83 9.87
C GLY A 317 -6.60 19.63 9.01
N ALA A 318 -7.77 19.58 9.64
CA ALA A 318 -9.07 19.46 8.96
C ALA A 318 -9.38 20.70 8.11
N LYS A 319 -9.23 21.90 8.68
CA LYS A 319 -9.44 23.18 8.00
C LYS A 319 -8.55 23.36 6.78
N ALA A 320 -7.31 22.87 6.81
CA ALA A 320 -6.42 22.91 5.66
C ALA A 320 -6.96 22.13 4.44
N GLN A 321 -7.97 21.27 4.65
CA GLN A 321 -8.57 20.39 3.64
C GLN A 321 -10.04 20.66 3.36
N GLU A 322 -10.65 21.54 4.15
CA GLU A 322 -12.03 21.98 3.99
C GLU A 322 -12.25 22.49 2.56
N ASP A 323 -13.30 22.00 1.92
CA ASP A 323 -13.73 22.34 0.56
C ASP A 323 -12.66 22.25 -0.54
N SER A 324 -11.59 21.48 -0.31
CA SER A 324 -10.53 21.34 -1.31
C SER A 324 -11.00 20.52 -2.51
N PHE A 325 -11.03 21.16 -3.69
CA PHE A 325 -11.38 20.53 -4.96
C PHE A 325 -10.44 19.37 -5.38
N VAL A 326 -9.20 19.35 -4.89
CA VAL A 326 -8.23 18.28 -5.18
C VAL A 326 -7.90 17.60 -3.87
N ARG A 327 -8.70 16.63 -3.39
CA ARG A 327 -8.57 16.14 -2.00
C ARG A 327 -7.20 15.51 -1.70
N SER A 328 -6.64 14.64 -2.57
CA SER A 328 -5.44 13.82 -2.32
C SER A 328 -5.56 12.91 -1.08
N GLU A 329 -4.76 11.84 -0.99
CA GLU A 329 -4.83 10.90 0.15
C GLU A 329 -4.35 11.55 1.46
N GLY A 330 -4.82 11.05 2.60
CA GLY A 330 -4.36 11.49 3.93
C GLY A 330 -2.96 10.95 4.29
N GLY A 331 -2.48 11.25 5.49
CA GLY A 331 -1.20 10.71 5.99
C GLY A 331 0.05 11.42 5.46
N GLN A 332 -0.11 12.58 4.82
CA GLN A 332 1.00 13.39 4.28
C GLN A 332 1.70 14.25 5.35
N ALA A 333 1.11 14.40 6.54
CA ALA A 333 1.70 15.22 7.59
C ALA A 333 3.03 14.63 8.08
N LEU A 334 4.08 15.46 8.10
CA LEU A 334 5.41 15.06 8.57
C LEU A 334 5.54 15.09 10.10
N GLY A 335 4.53 15.64 10.79
CA GLY A 335 4.64 16.06 12.19
C GLY A 335 5.55 17.29 12.35
N ILE A 336 5.48 17.96 13.49
CA ILE A 336 6.21 19.19 13.81
C ILE A 336 7.73 19.01 13.65
N LEU A 337 8.28 17.89 14.14
CA LEU A 337 9.70 17.59 14.00
C LEU A 337 10.10 17.34 12.54
N GLY A 338 9.27 16.60 11.80
CA GLY A 338 9.49 16.35 10.38
C GLY A 338 9.36 17.62 9.55
N THR A 339 8.38 18.48 9.84
CA THR A 339 8.23 19.80 9.23
C THR A 339 9.45 20.68 9.48
N ALA A 340 9.99 20.71 10.70
CA ALA A 340 11.23 21.43 10.99
C ALA A 340 12.40 20.89 10.14
N GLY A 341 12.57 19.57 10.08
CA GLY A 341 13.59 18.93 9.24
C GLY A 341 13.43 19.23 7.75
N PHE A 342 12.19 19.21 7.25
CA PHE A 342 11.83 19.56 5.87
C PHE A 342 12.19 21.01 5.54
N LEU A 343 11.78 21.97 6.39
CA LEU A 343 12.17 23.37 6.24
C LEU A 343 13.69 23.56 6.32
N GLY A 344 14.37 22.77 7.17
CA GLY A 344 15.83 22.73 7.24
C GLY A 344 16.50 22.21 5.96
N ALA A 345 15.88 21.23 5.28
CA ALA A 345 16.31 20.75 3.97
C ALA A 345 16.12 21.84 2.90
N LEU A 346 14.96 22.51 2.87
CA LEU A 346 14.69 23.61 1.94
C LEU A 346 15.63 24.80 2.16
N TRP A 347 15.89 25.16 3.42
CA TRP A 347 16.87 26.20 3.76
C TRP A 347 18.26 25.90 3.20
N GLY A 348 18.61 24.61 3.09
CA GLY A 348 19.85 24.16 2.44
C GLY A 348 20.03 24.67 1.02
N ALA A 349 18.94 24.92 0.28
CA ALA A 349 18.98 25.47 -1.07
C ALA A 349 19.41 26.95 -1.09
N PHE A 350 18.97 27.71 -0.09
CA PHE A 350 19.20 29.17 0.03
C PHE A 350 20.47 29.52 0.81
N ALA A 351 20.98 28.63 1.65
CA ALA A 351 22.10 28.89 2.56
C ALA A 351 23.45 29.15 1.87
N GLY A 352 23.51 29.26 0.54
CA GLY A 352 24.66 29.77 -0.22
C GLY A 352 25.95 28.96 -0.14
N ARG A 353 25.93 27.77 0.47
CA ARG A 353 27.11 26.92 0.72
C ARG A 353 27.04 25.59 -0.02
N TRP A 354 26.67 25.63 -1.29
CA TRP A 354 26.94 24.53 -2.18
C TRP A 354 28.46 24.44 -2.35
N ARG A 355 29.11 23.55 -1.60
CA ARG A 355 30.57 23.43 -1.61
C ARG A 355 31.04 23.13 -3.04
N ARG A 356 32.22 23.66 -3.37
CA ARG A 356 32.95 23.35 -4.61
C ARG A 356 33.52 21.93 -4.60
N GLU A 357 33.69 21.34 -3.42
CA GLU A 357 34.15 19.96 -3.25
C GLU A 357 33.08 18.96 -3.71
N ARG A 358 33.53 17.93 -4.44
CA ARG A 358 32.60 16.96 -5.02
C ARG A 358 31.96 16.08 -3.94
N PRO A 359 30.63 15.88 -3.94
CA PRO A 359 29.94 15.00 -3.00
C PRO A 359 30.35 13.54 -3.10
N ASP A 360 30.80 13.08 -4.26
CA ASP A 360 30.98 11.66 -4.55
C ASP A 360 32.27 11.05 -4.01
N VAL A 361 33.25 11.88 -3.68
CA VAL A 361 34.47 11.47 -2.97
C VAL A 361 34.34 11.60 -1.45
N ARG A 362 33.28 12.26 -0.97
CA ARG A 362 32.97 12.34 0.46
C ARG A 362 32.31 11.03 0.92
N PRO A 363 32.66 10.51 2.10
CA PRO A 363 32.00 9.34 2.65
C PRO A 363 30.50 9.54 2.86
N SER A 364 29.75 8.44 2.80
CA SER A 364 28.28 8.42 3.02
C SER A 364 27.77 8.90 4.37
N TRP A 365 28.65 9.10 5.34
CA TRP A 365 28.32 9.67 6.65
C TRP A 365 28.65 11.16 6.76
N ASP A 366 29.27 11.78 5.75
CA ASP A 366 29.59 13.21 5.81
C ASP A 366 28.32 14.04 5.97
N ARG A 367 28.21 14.78 7.07
CA ARG A 367 26.99 15.53 7.44
C ARG A 367 26.68 16.67 6.47
N SER A 368 27.69 17.20 5.77
CA SER A 368 27.46 18.23 4.76
C SER A 368 26.93 17.62 3.46
N ALA A 369 27.47 16.48 3.03
CA ALA A 369 26.99 15.72 1.88
C ALA A 369 25.56 15.21 2.11
N LEU A 370 25.27 14.66 3.29
CA LEU A 370 23.92 14.22 3.66
C LEU A 370 22.91 15.38 3.64
N ARG A 371 23.30 16.58 4.10
CA ARG A 371 22.43 17.77 4.01
C ARG A 371 22.21 18.21 2.57
N GLU A 372 23.24 18.18 1.73
CA GLU A 372 23.12 18.49 0.30
C GLU A 372 22.20 17.49 -0.41
N GLN A 373 22.33 16.20 -0.11
CA GLN A 373 21.44 15.15 -0.64
C GLN A 373 20.01 15.33 -0.14
N ALA A 374 19.81 15.58 1.15
CA ALA A 374 18.50 15.87 1.71
C ALA A 374 17.84 17.06 1.03
N THR A 375 18.60 18.13 0.77
CA THR A 375 18.13 19.30 0.02
C THR A 375 17.73 18.90 -1.41
N THR A 376 18.64 18.26 -2.15
CA THR A 376 18.41 17.88 -3.55
C THR A 376 17.21 16.95 -3.71
N PHE A 377 17.14 15.86 -2.93
CA PHE A 377 16.07 14.89 -3.08
C PHE A 377 14.74 15.38 -2.50
N THR A 378 14.74 16.27 -1.51
CA THR A 378 13.51 16.96 -1.10
C THR A 378 13.00 17.83 -2.24
N LEU A 379 13.83 18.68 -2.83
CA LEU A 379 13.42 19.54 -3.95
C LEU A 379 12.94 18.75 -5.16
N LEU A 380 13.65 17.69 -5.55
CA LEU A 380 13.22 16.81 -6.65
C LEU A 380 11.91 16.11 -6.30
N SER A 381 11.73 15.65 -5.06
CA SER A 381 10.47 15.05 -4.63
C SER A 381 9.32 16.04 -4.67
N LEU A 382 9.56 17.34 -4.40
CA LEU A 382 8.55 18.37 -4.58
C LEU A 382 8.23 18.59 -6.07
N LEU A 383 9.24 18.74 -6.93
CA LEU A 383 9.04 19.00 -8.36
C LEU A 383 8.22 17.92 -9.06
N PHE A 384 8.42 16.65 -8.70
CA PHE A 384 7.63 15.54 -9.24
C PHE A 384 6.36 15.29 -8.45
N GLY A 385 6.43 15.41 -7.12
CA GLY A 385 5.39 14.95 -6.22
C GLY A 385 4.18 15.88 -6.16
N THR A 386 4.38 17.20 -6.23
CA THR A 386 3.30 18.17 -5.99
C THR A 386 2.20 18.09 -7.04
N ILE A 387 0.98 18.51 -6.67
CA ILE A 387 -0.11 18.74 -7.63
C ILE A 387 0.41 19.62 -8.78
N ALA A 388 0.09 19.25 -10.02
CA ALA A 388 0.62 19.84 -11.25
C ALA A 388 2.17 19.77 -11.39
N GLY A 389 2.82 18.81 -10.72
CA GLY A 389 4.24 18.54 -10.84
C GLY A 389 4.63 17.79 -12.11
N PHE A 390 5.92 17.53 -12.28
CA PHE A 390 6.46 16.83 -13.46
C PHE A 390 6.04 15.35 -13.58
N SER A 391 5.38 14.80 -12.56
CA SER A 391 4.74 13.48 -12.64
C SER A 391 3.72 13.36 -13.77
N VAL A 392 2.98 14.42 -14.06
CA VAL A 392 2.00 14.45 -15.16
C VAL A 392 2.67 14.20 -16.51
N LEU A 393 3.88 14.75 -16.72
CA LEU A 393 4.65 14.51 -17.93
C LEU A 393 5.07 13.04 -18.06
N LEU A 394 5.40 12.39 -16.94
CA LEU A 394 5.70 10.96 -16.92
C LEU A 394 4.45 10.13 -17.26
N ALA A 395 3.29 10.52 -16.72
CA ALA A 395 2.02 9.89 -17.05
C ALA A 395 1.67 10.02 -18.54
N MET A 396 1.90 11.19 -19.15
CA MET A 396 1.66 11.44 -20.58
C MET A 396 2.50 10.56 -21.51
N VAL A 397 3.71 10.16 -21.10
CA VAL A 397 4.61 9.31 -21.91
C VAL A 397 4.47 7.81 -21.59
N GLY A 398 3.43 7.41 -20.84
CA GLY A 398 3.08 6.00 -20.62
C GLY A 398 3.31 5.46 -19.21
N PHE A 399 3.72 6.29 -18.24
CA PHE A 399 3.92 5.87 -16.84
C PHE A 399 2.73 6.22 -15.93
N ALA A 400 1.50 6.28 -16.48
CA ALA A 400 0.29 6.65 -15.73
C ALA A 400 -0.07 5.68 -14.59
N GLN A 401 0.51 4.47 -14.56
CA GLN A 401 0.36 3.53 -13.45
C GLN A 401 1.04 4.01 -12.15
N ILE A 402 2.10 4.84 -12.26
CA ILE A 402 2.69 5.52 -11.11
C ILE A 402 1.93 6.83 -10.92
N ARG A 403 0.78 6.77 -10.25
CA ARG A 403 -0.15 7.90 -10.10
C ARG A 403 -0.19 8.53 -8.71
N VAL A 404 0.14 7.77 -7.66
CA VAL A 404 -0.10 8.18 -6.27
C VAL A 404 1.10 8.94 -5.68
N TRP A 405 1.44 10.07 -6.31
CA TRP A 405 2.69 10.81 -6.08
C TRP A 405 2.80 11.46 -4.69
N ASN A 406 1.70 11.67 -3.98
CA ASN A 406 1.72 12.12 -2.60
C ASN A 406 2.48 11.18 -1.64
N ARG A 407 2.62 9.88 -1.98
CA ARG A 407 3.35 8.89 -1.17
C ARG A 407 4.86 9.10 -1.19
N ILE A 408 5.39 9.92 -2.09
CA ILE A 408 6.79 10.36 -2.07
C ILE A 408 7.17 11.09 -0.77
N VAL A 409 6.16 11.52 0.01
CA VAL A 409 6.30 12.04 1.37
C VAL A 409 7.18 11.17 2.26
N LEU A 410 7.19 9.85 2.08
CA LEU A 410 7.99 8.93 2.88
C LEU A 410 9.50 9.11 2.65
N ILE A 411 9.91 9.45 1.43
CA ILE A 411 11.30 9.79 1.10
C ILE A 411 11.65 11.17 1.65
N ILE A 412 10.73 12.14 1.54
CA ILE A 412 10.87 13.48 2.13
C ILE A 412 11.03 13.39 3.65
N ALA A 413 10.19 12.61 4.32
CA ALA A 413 10.20 12.40 5.76
C ALA A 413 11.52 11.79 6.23
N PHE A 414 12.07 10.82 5.49
CA PHE A 414 13.37 10.23 5.79
C PHE A 414 14.49 11.29 5.73
N PHE A 415 14.54 12.10 4.66
CA PHE A 415 15.55 13.15 4.53
C PHE A 415 15.35 14.30 5.53
N ALA A 416 14.12 14.64 5.88
CA ALA A 416 13.81 15.56 6.96
C ALA A 416 14.37 15.06 8.30
N MET A 417 14.19 13.77 8.59
CA MET A 417 14.74 13.14 9.79
C MET A 417 16.28 13.14 9.81
N VAL A 418 16.93 12.94 8.66
CA VAL A 418 18.41 13.07 8.52
C VAL A 418 18.88 14.48 8.89
N VAL A 419 18.13 15.53 8.50
CA VAL A 419 18.44 16.91 8.89
C VAL A 419 18.29 17.12 10.40
N VAL A 420 17.19 16.63 10.99
CA VAL A 420 16.94 16.69 12.45
C VAL A 420 18.05 15.97 13.22
N LEU A 421 18.47 14.78 12.78
CA LEU A 421 19.58 14.04 13.38
C LEU A 421 20.90 14.83 13.33
N GLY A 422 21.17 15.50 12.21
CA GLY A 422 22.33 16.40 12.10
C GLY A 422 22.29 17.58 13.08
N TRP A 423 21.11 18.04 13.50
CA TRP A 423 20.95 19.03 14.57
C TRP A 423 21.09 18.40 15.95
N ALA A 424 20.53 17.19 16.15
CA ALA A 424 20.63 16.44 17.39
C ALA A 424 22.10 16.17 17.76
N GLU A 425 22.95 15.78 16.81
CA GLU A 425 24.39 15.58 17.06
C GLU A 425 25.12 16.87 17.47
N ARG A 426 24.76 18.01 16.87
CA ARG A 426 25.34 19.31 17.26
C ARG A 426 24.90 19.70 18.66
N LEU A 427 23.64 19.46 19.01
CA LEU A 427 23.12 19.70 20.35
C LEU A 427 23.78 18.78 21.36
N GLU A 428 23.93 17.49 21.04
CA GLU A 428 24.63 16.51 21.85
C GLU A 428 26.08 16.95 22.13
N ALA A 429 26.82 17.36 21.10
CA ALA A 429 28.17 17.86 21.25
C ALA A 429 28.24 19.09 22.18
N ARG A 430 27.31 20.04 22.04
CA ARG A 430 27.24 21.22 22.92
C ARG A 430 26.94 20.85 24.37
N ILE A 431 26.05 19.89 24.61
CA ILE A 431 25.71 19.43 25.96
C ILE A 431 26.92 18.73 26.60
N ARG A 432 27.58 17.84 25.85
CA ARG A 432 28.79 17.14 26.31
C ARG A 432 29.94 18.10 26.64
N ALA A 433 30.07 19.19 25.88
CA ALA A 433 31.09 20.20 26.15
C ALA A 433 30.80 21.05 27.41
N ARG A 434 29.53 21.18 27.82
CA ARG A 434 29.13 22.07 28.93
C ARG A 434 28.84 21.37 30.25
N ARG A 435 28.68 20.04 30.26
CA ARG A 435 28.27 19.29 31.44
C ARG A 435 29.22 18.15 31.73
N ALA A 436 29.64 18.04 32.99
CA ALA A 436 30.46 16.92 33.48
C ALA A 436 29.75 15.57 33.37
N SER A 437 28.42 15.53 33.59
CA SER A 437 27.58 14.34 33.40
C SER A 437 26.47 14.60 32.38
N PRO A 438 26.74 14.47 31.07
CA PRO A 438 25.77 14.75 30.01
C PRO A 438 24.77 13.61 29.80
N ARG A 439 25.08 12.39 30.25
CA ARG A 439 24.27 11.18 30.01
C ARG A 439 22.80 11.29 30.46
N PRO A 440 22.47 11.68 31.70
CA PRO A 440 21.08 11.77 32.14
C PRO A 440 20.28 12.81 31.35
N VAL A 441 20.91 13.95 31.02
CA VAL A 441 20.27 15.02 30.23
C VAL A 441 19.97 14.54 28.81
N LEU A 442 20.92 13.86 28.17
CA LEU A 442 20.73 13.32 26.82
C LEU A 442 19.68 12.20 26.80
N ALA A 443 19.63 11.36 27.85
CA ALA A 443 18.59 10.33 27.99
C ALA A 443 17.20 10.96 28.17
N ALA A 444 17.07 11.94 29.07
CA ALA A 444 15.81 12.67 29.28
C ALA A 444 15.35 13.38 28.00
N LEU A 445 16.27 14.01 27.27
CA LEU A 445 15.97 14.66 26.00
C LEU A 445 15.52 13.64 24.93
N ALA A 446 16.19 12.50 24.83
CA ALA A 446 15.81 11.44 23.89
C ALA A 446 14.40 10.90 24.17
N VAL A 447 14.08 10.66 25.45
CA VAL A 447 12.74 10.24 25.88
C VAL A 447 11.70 11.33 25.57
N ALA A 448 12.00 12.60 25.89
CA ALA A 448 11.09 13.71 25.62
C ALA A 448 10.81 13.89 24.12
N VAL A 449 11.84 13.82 23.27
CA VAL A 449 11.69 13.92 21.81
C VAL A 449 10.91 12.74 21.25
N LEU A 450 11.18 11.52 21.73
CA LEU A 450 10.42 10.34 21.32
C LEU A 450 8.95 10.46 21.73
N ALA A 451 8.67 10.76 23.00
CA ALA A 451 7.31 10.91 23.50
C ALA A 451 6.54 12.01 22.74
N PHE A 452 7.20 13.14 22.45
CA PHE A 452 6.63 14.22 21.66
C PHE A 452 6.34 13.77 20.21
N GLY A 453 7.31 13.13 19.55
CA GLY A 453 7.13 12.66 18.17
C GLY A 453 6.04 11.59 18.03
N LEU A 454 5.90 10.70 19.01
CA LEU A 454 4.83 9.71 19.04
C LEU A 454 3.46 10.36 19.32
N TRP A 455 3.40 11.34 20.22
CA TRP A 455 2.16 12.09 20.47
C TRP A 455 1.68 12.87 19.24
N ASP A 456 2.61 13.46 18.50
CA ASP A 456 2.36 14.29 17.30
C ASP A 456 2.03 13.45 16.06
N GLY A 457 2.65 12.27 15.91
CA GLY A 457 2.50 11.42 14.73
C GLY A 457 1.28 10.48 14.75
N ILE A 458 0.71 10.17 15.92
CA ILE A 458 -0.24 9.06 16.07
C ILE A 458 -1.67 9.58 16.24
N PRO A 459 -2.57 9.40 15.24
CA PRO A 459 -3.99 9.72 15.40
C PRO A 459 -4.68 8.76 16.41
N PRO A 460 -5.84 9.13 16.97
CA PRO A 460 -6.65 8.21 17.77
C PRO A 460 -7.24 7.09 16.89
N GLN A 461 -7.60 5.98 17.55
CA GLN A 461 -8.26 4.85 16.90
C GLN A 461 -9.62 5.30 16.33
N ARG A 462 -9.93 4.84 15.11
CA ARG A 462 -11.10 5.33 14.33
C ARG A 462 -12.41 4.64 14.69
N ARG A 463 -12.37 3.35 15.02
CA ARG A 463 -13.55 2.55 15.38
C ARG A 463 -13.26 1.64 16.57
N PRO A 464 -14.23 1.48 17.49
CA PRO A 464 -14.19 0.47 18.53
C PRO A 464 -14.14 -0.95 17.95
N TYR A 465 -13.48 -1.88 18.64
CA TYR A 465 -13.33 -3.27 18.18
C TYR A 465 -14.62 -4.08 18.28
N ASP A 466 -15.49 -3.77 19.24
CA ASP A 466 -16.81 -4.37 19.41
C ASP A 466 -17.74 -4.11 18.23
N GLU A 467 -17.69 -2.91 17.63
CA GLU A 467 -18.45 -2.63 16.40
C GLU A 467 -17.97 -3.48 15.21
N ILE A 468 -16.65 -3.71 15.09
CA ILE A 468 -16.07 -4.51 14.01
C ILE A 468 -16.42 -5.99 14.20
N GLU A 469 -16.30 -6.51 15.43
CA GLU A 469 -16.68 -7.88 15.76
C GLU A 469 -18.17 -8.10 15.51
N ALA A 470 -19.04 -7.15 15.90
CA ALA A 470 -20.48 -7.26 15.68
C ALA A 470 -20.84 -7.35 14.19
N GLN A 471 -20.16 -6.57 13.34
CA GLN A 471 -20.35 -6.64 11.89
C GLN A 471 -20.00 -8.02 11.34
N HIS A 472 -18.82 -8.54 11.68
CA HIS A 472 -18.39 -9.87 11.23
C HIS A 472 -19.24 -11.00 11.83
N ALA A 473 -19.70 -10.87 13.06
CA ALA A 473 -20.59 -11.83 13.68
C ALA A 473 -21.95 -11.91 12.96
N SER A 474 -22.49 -10.76 12.52
CA SER A 474 -23.69 -10.72 11.67
C SER A 474 -23.46 -11.47 10.35
N ASP A 475 -22.34 -11.20 9.67
CA ASP A 475 -22.00 -11.83 8.40
C ASP A 475 -21.87 -13.35 8.53
N ARG A 476 -21.11 -13.82 9.52
CA ARG A 476 -20.93 -15.26 9.77
C ARG A 476 -22.24 -15.95 10.12
N ALA A 477 -23.06 -15.34 10.98
CA ALA A 477 -24.33 -15.92 11.38
C ALA A 477 -25.33 -15.99 10.22
N PHE A 478 -25.28 -15.03 9.30
CA PHE A 478 -26.12 -15.04 8.11
C PHE A 478 -25.65 -16.06 7.07
N VAL A 479 -24.34 -16.09 6.78
CA VAL A 479 -23.77 -17.05 5.80
C VAL A 479 -23.91 -18.49 6.29
N ALA A 480 -23.72 -18.76 7.58
CA ALA A 480 -23.93 -20.10 8.14
C ALA A 480 -25.35 -20.64 7.93
N GLN A 481 -26.38 -19.77 8.00
CA GLN A 481 -27.76 -20.19 7.70
C GLN A 481 -27.95 -20.55 6.22
N ILE A 482 -27.25 -19.87 5.31
CA ILE A 482 -27.27 -20.17 3.88
C ILE A 482 -26.56 -21.51 3.63
N GLU A 483 -25.40 -21.73 4.25
CA GLU A 483 -24.63 -22.98 4.18
C GLU A 483 -25.43 -24.18 4.73
N GLU A 484 -26.21 -24.00 5.78
CA GLU A 484 -27.11 -25.05 6.30
C GLU A 484 -28.27 -25.40 5.34
N GLN A 485 -28.72 -24.43 4.52
CA GLN A 485 -29.85 -24.60 3.60
C GLN A 485 -29.43 -25.09 2.20
N MET A 486 -28.24 -24.68 1.74
CA MET A 486 -27.75 -24.91 0.38
C MET A 486 -26.83 -26.15 0.31
N PRO A 487 -26.80 -26.87 -0.82
CA PRO A 487 -25.82 -27.93 -1.02
C PRO A 487 -24.41 -27.35 -1.23
N ASP A 488 -23.39 -28.13 -0.85
CA ASP A 488 -21.98 -27.82 -1.16
C ASP A 488 -21.81 -27.55 -2.67
N GLY A 489 -21.15 -26.44 -3.00
CA GLY A 489 -20.90 -25.98 -4.36
C GLY A 489 -22.00 -25.11 -4.97
N ALA A 490 -23.11 -24.86 -4.25
CA ALA A 490 -24.17 -23.98 -4.70
C ALA A 490 -23.63 -22.59 -5.10
N ALA A 491 -24.06 -22.10 -6.26
CA ALA A 491 -23.70 -20.77 -6.72
C ALA A 491 -24.76 -19.75 -6.29
N ILE A 492 -24.29 -18.67 -5.67
CA ILE A 492 -25.10 -17.56 -5.15
C ILE A 492 -24.84 -16.32 -6.02
N PHE A 493 -25.90 -15.81 -6.64
CA PHE A 493 -25.83 -14.58 -7.44
C PHE A 493 -26.07 -13.36 -6.55
N GLN A 494 -25.25 -12.33 -6.70
CA GLN A 494 -25.24 -11.17 -5.82
C GLN A 494 -25.84 -9.92 -6.50
N LEU A 495 -26.75 -9.26 -5.78
CA LEU A 495 -27.49 -8.07 -6.20
C LEU A 495 -27.29 -6.92 -5.19
N PRO A 496 -27.21 -5.65 -5.63
CA PRO A 496 -27.22 -5.24 -7.04
C PRO A 496 -25.93 -5.66 -7.76
N VAL A 497 -25.95 -5.69 -9.10
CA VAL A 497 -24.73 -5.93 -9.88
C VAL A 497 -23.79 -4.75 -9.71
N VAL A 498 -22.62 -5.02 -9.14
CA VAL A 498 -21.51 -4.09 -9.03
C VAL A 498 -20.34 -4.67 -9.83
N GLU A 499 -19.71 -3.86 -10.67
CA GLU A 499 -18.53 -4.30 -11.42
C GLU A 499 -17.33 -4.49 -10.47
N PHE A 500 -16.36 -5.30 -10.85
CA PHE A 500 -15.15 -5.51 -10.07
C PHE A 500 -13.92 -5.37 -10.98
N PRO A 501 -12.79 -4.79 -10.53
CA PRO A 501 -12.58 -4.06 -9.28
C PRO A 501 -12.83 -2.55 -9.43
N GLU A 502 -12.69 -1.82 -8.32
CA GLU A 502 -12.72 -0.34 -8.26
C GLU A 502 -13.95 0.26 -8.95
N SER A 503 -15.13 -0.01 -8.40
CA SER A 503 -16.40 0.54 -8.90
C SER A 503 -16.88 1.68 -8.04
N GLU A 504 -17.67 2.57 -8.64
CA GLU A 504 -18.30 3.64 -7.87
C GLU A 504 -19.29 3.06 -6.86
N PRO A 505 -19.36 3.63 -5.64
CA PRO A 505 -20.36 3.25 -4.64
C PRO A 505 -21.78 3.27 -5.21
N VAL A 506 -22.56 2.21 -4.93
CA VAL A 506 -23.99 2.13 -5.29
C VAL A 506 -24.82 2.35 -4.02
N GLY A 507 -25.65 3.40 -4.01
CA GLY A 507 -26.43 3.78 -2.83
C GLY A 507 -25.51 4.03 -1.61
N ARG A 508 -25.73 3.26 -0.54
CA ARG A 508 -24.91 3.30 0.69
C ARG A 508 -23.82 2.22 0.74
N MET A 509 -23.70 1.38 -0.29
CA MET A 509 -22.62 0.38 -0.35
C MET A 509 -21.27 1.09 -0.46
N VAL A 510 -20.23 0.49 0.09
CA VAL A 510 -18.84 0.84 -0.20
C VAL A 510 -18.22 -0.20 -1.13
N ASP A 511 -17.14 0.18 -1.80
CA ASP A 511 -16.45 -0.71 -2.73
C ASP A 511 -16.13 -2.05 -2.06
N TYR A 512 -16.27 -3.14 -2.83
CA TYR A 512 -16.02 -4.52 -2.39
C TYR A 512 -16.95 -5.10 -1.30
N ASP A 513 -18.05 -4.45 -0.91
CA ASP A 513 -18.97 -5.00 0.11
C ASP A 513 -19.51 -6.41 -0.25
N HIS A 514 -19.65 -6.72 -1.53
CA HIS A 514 -20.04 -8.05 -2.00
C HIS A 514 -19.05 -9.17 -1.66
N LEU A 515 -17.79 -8.85 -1.31
CA LEU A 515 -16.84 -9.85 -0.83
C LEU A 515 -17.14 -10.32 0.61
N ARG A 516 -18.04 -9.66 1.35
CA ARG A 516 -18.35 -10.03 2.75
C ARG A 516 -18.92 -11.45 2.86
N GLY A 517 -19.79 -11.86 1.93
CA GLY A 517 -20.30 -13.23 1.86
C GLY A 517 -19.18 -14.25 1.71
N PHE A 518 -18.33 -14.05 0.69
CA PHE A 518 -17.14 -14.89 0.47
C PHE A 518 -16.18 -14.93 1.66
N LEU A 519 -15.96 -13.81 2.35
CA LEU A 519 -15.04 -13.76 3.50
C LEU A 519 -15.59 -14.54 4.71
N ALA A 520 -16.90 -14.50 4.94
CA ALA A 520 -17.57 -15.19 6.03
C ALA A 520 -17.82 -16.69 5.77
N ASP A 521 -17.85 -17.10 4.51
CA ASP A 521 -18.10 -18.48 4.04
C ASP A 521 -16.96 -19.46 4.36
N ASP A 522 -17.33 -20.70 4.71
CA ASP A 522 -16.46 -21.77 5.20
C ASP A 522 -15.72 -22.56 4.12
N GLY A 523 -16.03 -22.34 2.84
CA GLY A 523 -15.47 -23.13 1.74
C GLY A 523 -16.49 -23.73 0.79
N THR A 524 -17.76 -23.75 1.19
CA THR A 524 -18.81 -24.54 0.54
C THR A 524 -19.53 -23.80 -0.58
N LEU A 525 -19.60 -22.47 -0.55
CA LEU A 525 -20.37 -21.70 -1.53
C LEU A 525 -19.51 -21.12 -2.66
N ARG A 526 -20.17 -20.77 -3.78
CA ARG A 526 -19.60 -19.99 -4.89
C ARG A 526 -20.37 -18.69 -5.08
N TRP A 527 -19.66 -17.60 -5.36
CA TRP A 527 -20.20 -16.25 -5.37
C TRP A 527 -19.99 -15.58 -6.74
N SER A 528 -20.99 -14.86 -7.24
CA SER A 528 -20.93 -14.23 -8.57
C SER A 528 -20.01 -13.01 -8.64
N TYR A 529 -19.75 -12.32 -7.53
CA TYR A 529 -18.87 -11.15 -7.51
C TYR A 529 -17.40 -11.55 -7.65
N GLY A 530 -16.58 -10.68 -8.25
CA GLY A 530 -15.13 -10.89 -8.40
C GLY A 530 -14.64 -11.11 -9.84
N SER A 531 -15.53 -11.15 -10.84
CA SER A 531 -15.13 -11.14 -12.26
C SER A 531 -14.58 -9.78 -12.67
N ILE A 532 -13.41 -9.76 -13.33
CA ILE A 532 -12.78 -8.52 -13.76
C ILE A 532 -13.56 -7.86 -14.90
N LYS A 533 -13.97 -6.60 -14.73
CA LYS A 533 -14.63 -5.77 -15.74
C LYS A 533 -13.79 -5.62 -17.00
N GLY A 534 -14.45 -5.56 -18.15
CA GLY A 534 -13.79 -5.57 -19.47
C GLY A 534 -13.27 -6.93 -19.91
N ARG A 535 -13.65 -8.01 -19.21
CA ARG A 535 -13.52 -9.39 -19.68
C ARG A 535 -14.89 -10.01 -19.95
N PRO A 536 -14.99 -10.95 -20.91
CA PRO A 536 -16.24 -11.64 -21.21
C PRO A 536 -16.93 -12.24 -19.98
N ASP A 537 -16.14 -12.76 -19.03
CA ASP A 537 -16.62 -13.39 -17.79
C ASP A 537 -17.39 -12.43 -16.86
N ALA A 538 -17.28 -11.10 -17.08
CA ALA A 538 -18.00 -10.06 -16.35
C ALA A 538 -19.11 -9.37 -17.17
N GLU A 539 -19.05 -9.40 -18.51
CA GLU A 539 -19.94 -8.63 -19.40
C GLU A 539 -21.42 -9.01 -19.24
N TRP A 540 -21.72 -10.29 -19.03
CA TRP A 540 -23.09 -10.77 -18.88
C TRP A 540 -23.80 -10.18 -17.65
N GLN A 541 -23.06 -9.88 -16.58
CA GLN A 541 -23.62 -9.24 -15.38
C GLN A 541 -24.01 -7.79 -15.70
N VAL A 542 -23.22 -7.09 -16.52
CA VAL A 542 -23.54 -5.73 -17.00
C VAL A 542 -24.80 -5.76 -17.88
N THR A 543 -24.92 -6.74 -18.79
CA THR A 543 -26.16 -6.93 -19.58
C THR A 543 -27.37 -7.20 -18.67
N LEU A 544 -27.20 -8.02 -17.63
CA LEU A 544 -28.24 -8.25 -16.63
C LEU A 544 -28.69 -6.94 -15.98
N ARG A 545 -27.75 -6.11 -15.53
CA ARG A 545 -28.01 -4.84 -14.87
C ARG A 545 -28.70 -3.84 -15.78
N ASP A 546 -28.15 -3.62 -16.98
CA ASP A 546 -28.47 -2.45 -17.81
C ASP A 546 -29.59 -2.72 -18.83
N GLN A 547 -29.86 -3.98 -19.16
CA GLN A 547 -30.77 -4.32 -20.27
C GLN A 547 -31.90 -5.27 -19.88
N VAL A 548 -31.64 -6.22 -18.98
CA VAL A 548 -32.61 -7.30 -18.66
C VAL A 548 -33.35 -7.08 -17.34
N GLY A 549 -32.65 -6.57 -16.34
CA GLY A 549 -33.13 -6.47 -14.95
C GLY A 549 -33.10 -7.80 -14.21
N PRO A 550 -33.10 -7.77 -12.86
CA PRO A 550 -32.93 -8.95 -12.01
C PRO A 550 -34.06 -9.98 -12.19
N ILE A 551 -35.31 -9.54 -12.31
CA ILE A 551 -36.48 -10.41 -12.50
C ILE A 551 -36.44 -11.07 -13.88
N GLY A 552 -36.14 -10.30 -14.93
CA GLY A 552 -36.01 -10.80 -16.29
C GLY A 552 -34.88 -11.82 -16.44
N ALA A 553 -33.85 -11.75 -15.60
CA ALA A 553 -32.72 -12.65 -15.68
C ALA A 553 -32.89 -13.96 -14.90
N LEU A 554 -33.94 -14.14 -14.09
CA LEU A 554 -34.10 -15.33 -13.23
C LEU A 554 -33.95 -16.67 -13.99
N PRO A 555 -34.59 -16.91 -15.16
CA PRO A 555 -34.38 -18.16 -15.90
C PRO A 555 -32.94 -18.33 -16.41
N ALA A 556 -32.31 -17.24 -16.82
CA ALA A 556 -30.93 -17.24 -17.29
C ALA A 556 -29.94 -17.52 -16.13
N LEU A 557 -30.19 -16.98 -14.93
CA LEU A 557 -29.40 -17.26 -13.74
C LEU A 557 -29.49 -18.74 -13.34
N LEU A 558 -30.69 -19.33 -13.39
CA LEU A 558 -30.83 -20.78 -13.20
C LEU A 558 -30.04 -21.58 -14.23
N GLY A 559 -30.07 -21.19 -15.52
CA GLY A 559 -29.30 -21.83 -16.59
C GLY A 559 -27.78 -21.66 -16.49
N LEU A 560 -27.31 -20.64 -15.75
CA LEU A 560 -25.91 -20.48 -15.38
C LEU A 560 -25.53 -21.29 -14.12
N GLY A 561 -26.50 -21.97 -13.50
CA GLY A 561 -26.31 -22.80 -12.33
C GLY A 561 -26.41 -22.09 -10.99
N PHE A 562 -27.01 -20.91 -10.93
CA PHE A 562 -27.28 -20.23 -9.66
C PHE A 562 -28.47 -20.86 -8.93
N GLU A 563 -28.30 -21.11 -7.64
CA GLU A 563 -29.30 -21.73 -6.75
C GLU A 563 -29.83 -20.76 -5.69
N GLY A 564 -29.19 -19.61 -5.51
CA GLY A 564 -29.64 -18.59 -4.57
C GLY A 564 -29.35 -17.17 -5.05
N LEU A 565 -30.11 -16.21 -4.51
CA LEU A 565 -29.85 -14.78 -4.65
C LEU A 565 -29.45 -14.20 -3.31
N TRP A 566 -28.36 -13.43 -3.30
CA TRP A 566 -27.96 -12.58 -2.19
C TRP A 566 -28.25 -11.13 -2.58
N ILE A 567 -28.94 -10.38 -1.73
CA ILE A 567 -29.30 -8.98 -1.98
C ILE A 567 -28.71 -8.10 -0.86
N ASP A 568 -27.89 -7.12 -1.22
CA ASP A 568 -27.44 -6.06 -0.32
C ASP A 568 -28.39 -4.86 -0.38
N THR A 569 -29.21 -4.70 0.65
CA THR A 569 -30.24 -3.64 0.72
C THR A 569 -29.64 -2.24 0.66
N TYR A 570 -28.35 -2.07 1.00
CA TYR A 570 -27.70 -0.76 0.94
C TYR A 570 -27.58 -0.23 -0.49
N GLY A 571 -27.62 -1.11 -1.49
CA GLY A 571 -27.59 -0.73 -2.91
C GLY A 571 -28.90 -0.09 -3.40
N TYR A 572 -29.99 -0.24 -2.65
CA TYR A 572 -31.35 0.16 -3.02
C TYR A 572 -31.88 1.33 -2.16
N THR A 573 -30.98 2.09 -1.52
CA THR A 573 -31.33 3.27 -0.69
C THR A 573 -30.95 4.60 -1.36
N ASP A 574 -31.63 5.70 -1.02
CA ASP A 574 -31.40 7.11 -1.42
C ASP A 574 -30.31 7.34 -2.49
N GLY A 575 -30.70 7.34 -3.76
CA GLY A 575 -29.78 7.55 -4.90
C GLY A 575 -29.09 6.29 -5.43
N GLY A 576 -29.46 5.10 -4.95
CA GLY A 576 -29.07 3.79 -5.48
C GLY A 576 -29.89 3.32 -6.70
N LEU A 577 -29.85 2.01 -6.98
CA LEU A 577 -30.68 1.40 -8.03
C LEU A 577 -32.09 1.13 -7.47
N GLY A 578 -33.13 1.69 -8.10
CA GLY A 578 -34.55 1.45 -7.77
C GLY A 578 -35.11 2.26 -6.59
N ASP A 579 -36.41 2.60 -6.65
CA ASP A 579 -37.16 3.29 -5.59
C ASP A 579 -37.58 2.31 -4.47
N GLY A 580 -36.67 1.53 -3.88
CA GLY A 580 -36.96 0.57 -2.79
C GLY A 580 -37.89 -0.62 -3.13
N GLY A 581 -38.81 -0.46 -4.07
CA GLY A 581 -39.78 -1.49 -4.50
C GLY A 581 -39.20 -2.58 -5.38
N GLU A 582 -38.00 -2.40 -5.96
CA GLU A 582 -37.36 -3.44 -6.77
C GLU A 582 -37.03 -4.70 -5.94
N ILE A 583 -36.65 -4.53 -4.66
CA ILE A 583 -36.44 -5.69 -3.76
C ILE A 583 -37.76 -6.44 -3.57
N ASP A 584 -38.84 -5.71 -3.28
CA ASP A 584 -40.17 -6.32 -3.07
C ASP A 584 -40.65 -7.04 -4.34
N ASP A 585 -40.42 -6.46 -5.52
CA ASP A 585 -40.75 -7.08 -6.81
C ASP A 585 -39.91 -8.35 -7.07
N ILE A 586 -38.62 -8.35 -6.72
CA ILE A 586 -37.77 -9.56 -6.80
C ILE A 586 -38.29 -10.64 -5.85
N VAL A 587 -38.57 -10.29 -4.59
CA VAL A 587 -39.09 -11.22 -3.58
C VAL A 587 -40.44 -11.80 -4.05
N ALA A 588 -41.32 -10.96 -4.59
CA ALA A 588 -42.61 -11.38 -5.13
C ALA A 588 -42.46 -12.31 -6.35
N ALA A 589 -41.52 -12.01 -7.26
CA ALA A 589 -41.26 -12.82 -8.44
C ALA A 589 -40.64 -14.18 -8.10
N VAL A 590 -39.67 -14.22 -7.17
CA VAL A 590 -39.10 -15.48 -6.68
C VAL A 590 -40.12 -16.24 -5.82
N GLY A 591 -41.02 -15.53 -5.13
CA GLY A 591 -42.16 -16.07 -4.41
C GLY A 591 -41.77 -16.95 -3.21
N VAL A 592 -40.72 -16.57 -2.49
CA VAL A 592 -40.24 -17.19 -1.24
C VAL A 592 -40.00 -16.10 -0.19
N GLU A 593 -40.17 -16.41 1.08
CA GLU A 593 -39.82 -15.49 2.17
C GLU A 593 -38.29 -15.41 2.29
N PRO A 594 -37.67 -14.21 2.27
CA PRO A 594 -36.23 -14.08 2.35
C PRO A 594 -35.71 -14.43 3.74
N LEU A 595 -34.56 -15.10 3.79
CA LEU A 595 -33.73 -15.05 5.00
C LEU A 595 -33.17 -13.64 5.15
N VAL A 596 -33.17 -13.12 6.37
CA VAL A 596 -32.71 -11.76 6.68
C VAL A 596 -31.54 -11.85 7.65
N SER A 597 -30.44 -11.17 7.31
CA SER A 597 -29.27 -11.04 8.19
C SER A 597 -29.63 -10.38 9.53
N PRO A 598 -28.88 -10.67 10.62
CA PRO A 598 -29.17 -10.11 11.94
C PRO A 598 -29.19 -8.58 12.02
N ASP A 599 -28.39 -7.90 11.21
CA ASP A 599 -28.36 -6.44 11.10
C ASP A 599 -29.37 -5.87 10.08
N GLY A 600 -30.14 -6.74 9.41
CA GLY A 600 -31.14 -6.38 8.41
C GLY A 600 -30.57 -5.91 7.06
N ARG A 601 -29.24 -5.99 6.85
CA ARG A 601 -28.61 -5.46 5.65
C ARG A 601 -28.74 -6.38 4.44
N PHE A 602 -28.49 -7.66 4.64
CA PHE A 602 -28.51 -8.67 3.58
C PHE A 602 -29.78 -9.51 3.62
N LEU A 603 -30.27 -9.86 2.42
CA LEU A 603 -31.36 -10.79 2.20
C LEU A 603 -30.88 -11.96 1.35
N PHE A 604 -31.44 -13.14 1.57
CA PHE A 604 -31.16 -14.33 0.77
C PHE A 604 -32.45 -15.01 0.33
N LEU A 605 -32.51 -15.39 -0.95
CA LEU A 605 -33.64 -16.08 -1.57
C LEU A 605 -33.17 -17.41 -2.19
N ASP A 606 -33.83 -18.50 -1.81
CA ASP A 606 -33.60 -19.84 -2.38
C ASP A 606 -34.34 -19.98 -3.72
N LEU A 607 -33.59 -20.23 -4.80
CA LEU A 607 -34.13 -20.35 -6.15
C LEU A 607 -34.54 -21.77 -6.52
N ARG A 608 -34.28 -22.80 -5.70
CA ARG A 608 -34.58 -24.20 -6.06
C ARG A 608 -36.09 -24.44 -6.19
N ASP A 609 -36.87 -23.83 -5.30
CA ASP A 609 -38.33 -23.87 -5.36
C ASP A 609 -38.87 -23.09 -6.56
N PHE A 610 -38.28 -21.94 -6.85
CA PHE A 610 -38.58 -21.18 -8.06
C PHE A 610 -38.29 -22.00 -9.32
N ARG A 611 -37.11 -22.63 -9.42
CA ARG A 611 -36.73 -23.55 -10.53
C ARG A 611 -37.75 -24.66 -10.73
N ARG A 612 -38.25 -25.29 -9.66
CA ARG A 612 -39.29 -26.32 -9.79
C ARG A 612 -40.62 -25.78 -10.33
N ARG A 613 -40.98 -24.53 -10.00
CA ARG A 613 -42.26 -23.92 -10.42
C ARG A 613 -42.24 -23.38 -11.85
N THR A 614 -41.09 -23.03 -12.41
CA THR A 614 -41.02 -22.54 -13.81
C THR A 614 -41.36 -23.64 -14.81
N GLY A 615 -41.08 -24.91 -14.49
CA GLY A 615 -41.33 -26.05 -15.39
C GLY A 615 -40.44 -26.10 -16.63
N LEU A 616 -39.45 -25.21 -16.73
CA LEU A 616 -38.49 -25.17 -17.83
C LEU A 616 -37.50 -26.33 -17.69
N SER A 617 -37.18 -26.94 -18.83
CA SER A 617 -36.08 -27.90 -18.93
C SER A 617 -34.73 -27.22 -18.80
N ASP A 618 -33.74 -28.01 -18.43
CA ASP A 618 -32.33 -27.63 -18.35
C ASP A 618 -31.83 -26.96 -19.65
N ASP A 619 -32.15 -27.53 -20.82
CA ASP A 619 -31.81 -26.94 -22.12
C ASP A 619 -32.47 -25.56 -22.34
N GLU A 620 -33.72 -25.38 -21.92
CA GLU A 620 -34.43 -24.09 -22.01
C GLU A 620 -33.82 -23.03 -21.09
N LEU A 621 -33.41 -23.43 -19.87
CA LEU A 621 -32.73 -22.53 -18.94
C LEU A 621 -31.36 -22.12 -19.47
N ARG A 622 -30.58 -23.07 -20.00
CA ARG A 622 -29.29 -22.79 -20.63
C ARG A 622 -29.43 -21.89 -21.85
N GLN A 623 -30.46 -22.12 -22.67
CA GLN A 623 -30.75 -21.26 -23.81
C GLN A 623 -31.17 -19.85 -23.38
N ALA A 624 -31.91 -19.71 -22.27
CA ALA A 624 -32.25 -18.40 -21.71
C ALA A 624 -31.02 -17.58 -21.30
N ALA A 625 -29.94 -18.22 -20.82
CA ALA A 625 -28.68 -17.54 -20.55
C ALA A 625 -28.03 -16.97 -21.82
N VAL A 626 -28.08 -17.72 -22.92
CA VAL A 626 -27.60 -17.26 -24.23
C VAL A 626 -28.48 -16.12 -24.76
N ASP A 627 -29.80 -16.32 -24.77
CA ASP A 627 -30.74 -15.41 -25.40
C ASP A 627 -30.88 -14.07 -24.66
N ARG A 628 -30.88 -14.11 -23.32
CA ARG A 628 -31.11 -12.92 -22.49
C ARG A 628 -29.81 -12.24 -22.09
N LEU A 629 -28.77 -13.00 -21.78
CA LEU A 629 -27.53 -12.46 -21.20
C LEU A 629 -26.32 -12.54 -22.13
N GLY A 630 -26.47 -13.21 -23.29
CA GLY A 630 -25.39 -13.33 -24.28
C GLY A 630 -24.22 -14.21 -23.81
N VAL A 631 -24.45 -15.08 -22.82
CA VAL A 631 -23.40 -15.90 -22.20
C VAL A 631 -23.68 -17.38 -22.35
N THR A 632 -22.66 -18.13 -22.74
CA THR A 632 -22.73 -19.59 -22.82
C THR A 632 -22.50 -20.20 -21.44
N PRO A 633 -23.45 -20.97 -20.89
CA PRO A 633 -23.25 -21.63 -19.60
C PRO A 633 -22.11 -22.66 -19.66
N PRO A 634 -21.28 -22.76 -18.61
CA PRO A 634 -20.21 -23.75 -18.56
C PRO A 634 -20.74 -25.18 -18.63
N GLU A 635 -19.87 -26.11 -19.02
CA GLU A 635 -20.16 -27.55 -19.00
C GLU A 635 -20.50 -27.99 -17.57
N GLY A 636 -21.62 -28.69 -17.39
CA GLY A 636 -22.08 -29.14 -16.06
C GLY A 636 -22.89 -28.11 -15.26
N ALA A 637 -23.10 -26.89 -15.77
CA ALA A 637 -24.24 -26.08 -15.32
C ALA A 637 -25.54 -26.79 -15.74
N PRO A 638 -26.57 -26.80 -14.86
CA PRO A 638 -27.83 -27.50 -15.09
C PRO A 638 -28.37 -27.27 -16.49
#